data_AF-A0A933C1N5-F1
#
_entry.id   AF-A0A933C1N5-F1
#
_cell.length_a   1.000
_cell.length_b   1.000
_cell.length_c   1.000
_cell.angle_alpha   90.00
_cell.angle_beta   90.00
_cell.angle_gamma   90.00
#
_symmetry.space_group_name_H-M   'P 1'
#
loop_
_entity.id
_entity.type
_entity.pdbx_description
1 polymer ?
#
loop_
_entity_poly.entity_id
_entity_poly.type
_entity_poly.pdbx_seq_one_letter_code
_entity_poly.pdbx_strand_id
1 'polypeptide(L)'
;ADRRLRQRAFYYTRIYADPKETETVYVLNTGFYRSTDGGKTYKSIRVPHGDNHDLWIDAANPKRMIESNDGGANVSVNGGESWTAQNYPTAQLYHVITTKHLPYHVCGAQQDNSTACVPWKGWGHLAAARRQGPGDYFYSVGGGESGYIAPDPEDPDVFYAGSYGGHLTRYDHATGQSRNINVWPENPMGHSSGDIAERFQWTFPIVFSHVHPDVLYVGSQHLWRSTNEGQSWQRISSDLTRHAPETMGPSGGPITRDQTGVETYATIFTIAPSRFDANTIWVGSDDGLVHVTRDGGKSWNNVTPPDLPEFSRISLIEASPHAPSKAYVAAKRYRLDDRAPYIYRTEDYGRTWTGVVSGIGERDYVHAVREDPKRAGLLYAGTEHGVYVSFDDGARWQPLRLELPDVAVHDLVVEEKDLVIGTHGRSAWVLEDISPLRQLTPQVAQAAVHLYRPVDAVRRVDDVVIHYWLKQPAKKVTLEFLDARGNVVRAFTGTPADTVKRAGQEEEEEDFRRGREQKPSFKAGLQRFTWDLRYAGADTFPKLIFWAAGRQGPRAVPGEYHVRLTVDGKSQTQPFRILKDPRLGDVAQADLEAQLQLALRIRDRVTEANRAVLLVRGVRPQIDDRVEKARDAALTASAAAIKKALSEVEGEIYQVRLEANQDALNFPIKLNNKLAALLGVVESAEARPTDQALAVFERLSGQLDAQLARLENVLATELPRFNEELRRKKLPPIRREPLKLEAPVAD
;
A
#
# COMPACT_ATOMS: atom_id res chain seq x y z
N ALA A 1 -9.57 -30.25 42.12
CA ALA A 1 -8.34 -31.03 41.90
C ALA A 1 -7.79 -30.88 40.48
N ASP A 2 -8.63 -30.66 39.47
CA ASP A 2 -8.18 -30.43 38.09
C ASP A 2 -7.45 -29.08 37.95
N ARG A 3 -6.15 -29.12 37.63
CA ARG A 3 -5.32 -27.92 37.48
C ARG A 3 -5.53 -27.21 36.13
N ARG A 4 -6.14 -27.89 35.14
CA ARG A 4 -6.42 -27.31 33.82
C ARG A 4 -7.40 -26.14 33.88
N LEU A 5 -8.26 -26.13 34.90
CA LEU A 5 -9.28 -25.10 35.10
C LEU A 5 -8.74 -23.81 35.76
N ARG A 6 -7.45 -23.78 36.12
CA ARG A 6 -6.83 -22.68 36.89
C ARG A 6 -5.40 -22.38 36.45
N GLN A 7 -5.06 -22.66 35.20
CA GLN A 7 -3.76 -22.25 34.66
C GLN A 7 -3.77 -20.73 34.50
N ARG A 8 -2.64 -20.08 34.84
CA ARG A 8 -2.46 -18.62 34.79
C ARG A 8 -3.68 -17.87 35.34
N ALA A 9 -4.00 -18.11 36.62
CA ALA A 9 -5.32 -17.83 37.18
C ALA A 9 -5.75 -16.36 37.13
N PHE A 10 -4.79 -15.44 37.23
CA PHE A 10 -5.03 -13.99 37.12
C PHE A 10 -5.44 -13.53 35.71
N TYR A 11 -5.18 -14.36 34.69
CA TYR A 11 -5.30 -13.99 33.28
C TYR A 11 -6.56 -14.57 32.61
N TYR A 12 -6.88 -15.87 32.80
CA TYR A 12 -7.98 -16.53 32.06
C TYR A 12 -9.19 -17.00 32.88
N THR A 13 -9.11 -17.08 34.22
CA THR A 13 -10.10 -17.89 34.98
C THR A 13 -11.47 -17.22 35.08
N ARG A 14 -12.41 -17.65 34.23
CA ARG A 14 -13.83 -17.26 34.29
C ARG A 14 -14.75 -18.47 34.27
N ILE A 15 -15.88 -18.38 34.97
CA ILE A 15 -16.87 -19.46 35.09
C ILE A 15 -18.25 -18.90 34.74
N TYR A 16 -18.98 -19.58 33.86
CA TYR A 16 -20.32 -19.20 33.41
C TYR A 16 -21.28 -20.36 33.65
N ALA A 17 -22.47 -20.05 34.18
CA ALA A 17 -23.56 -21.01 34.24
C ALA A 17 -24.34 -21.01 32.92
N ASP A 18 -24.86 -22.18 32.52
CA ASP A 18 -25.83 -22.23 31.45
C ASP A 18 -27.15 -21.56 31.90
N PRO A 19 -27.79 -20.71 31.08
CA PRO A 19 -28.97 -19.97 31.48
C PRO A 19 -30.24 -20.82 31.55
N LYS A 20 -30.23 -22.07 31.08
CA LYS A 20 -31.39 -22.98 31.14
C LYS A 20 -31.12 -24.30 31.87
N GLU A 21 -29.89 -24.80 31.82
CA GLU A 21 -29.53 -26.11 32.40
C GLU A 21 -28.75 -25.94 33.72
N THR A 22 -29.39 -26.21 34.86
CA THR A 22 -28.83 -25.91 36.20
C THR A 22 -27.54 -26.64 36.53
N GLU A 23 -27.30 -27.80 35.92
CA GLU A 23 -26.09 -28.61 36.13
C GLU A 23 -24.97 -28.30 35.12
N THR A 24 -25.22 -27.41 34.16
CA THR A 24 -24.24 -27.09 33.12
C THR A 24 -23.44 -25.83 33.49
N VAL A 25 -22.12 -25.98 33.52
CA VAL A 25 -21.19 -24.87 33.77
C VAL A 25 -20.05 -24.90 32.77
N TYR A 26 -19.61 -23.72 32.37
CA TYR A 26 -18.53 -23.48 31.44
C TYR A 26 -17.36 -22.82 32.18
N VAL A 27 -16.15 -23.25 31.88
CA VAL A 27 -14.93 -22.70 32.48
C VAL A 27 -13.99 -22.29 31.36
N LEU A 28 -13.62 -21.01 31.37
CA LEU A 28 -12.63 -20.43 30.48
C LEU A 28 -11.26 -20.49 31.14
N ASN A 29 -10.28 -20.96 30.39
CA ASN A 29 -8.88 -20.97 30.72
C ASN A 29 -8.06 -20.98 29.41
N THR A 30 -6.79 -21.39 29.46
CA THR A 30 -6.01 -21.72 28.25
C THR A 30 -6.78 -22.64 27.29
N GLY A 31 -7.56 -23.56 27.85
CA GLY A 31 -8.61 -24.31 27.15
C GLY A 31 -10.03 -23.90 27.56
N PHE A 32 -11.00 -24.23 26.71
CA PHE A 32 -12.42 -24.06 27.00
C PHE A 32 -13.04 -25.37 27.50
N TYR A 33 -13.72 -25.34 28.66
CA TYR A 33 -14.26 -26.54 29.30
C TYR A 33 -15.75 -26.42 29.62
N ARG A 34 -16.46 -27.55 29.59
CA ARG A 34 -17.87 -27.70 30.01
C ARG A 34 -18.05 -28.87 30.95
N SER A 35 -18.82 -28.67 32.00
CA SER A 35 -19.41 -29.69 32.87
C SER A 35 -20.92 -29.71 32.68
N THR A 36 -21.54 -30.87 32.84
CA THR A 36 -23.01 -31.07 32.80
C THR A 36 -23.50 -31.84 34.03
N ASP A 37 -22.72 -31.82 35.12
CA ASP A 37 -22.96 -32.57 36.36
C ASP A 37 -22.67 -31.72 37.61
N GLY A 38 -22.90 -30.40 37.49
CA GLY A 38 -22.71 -29.44 38.58
C GLY A 38 -21.24 -29.15 38.89
N GLY A 39 -20.36 -29.29 37.90
CA GLY A 39 -18.93 -29.00 38.04
C GLY A 39 -18.08 -30.15 38.59
N LYS A 40 -18.58 -31.40 38.57
CA LYS A 40 -17.85 -32.58 39.07
C LYS A 40 -16.88 -33.12 38.03
N THR A 41 -17.30 -33.21 36.76
CA THR A 41 -16.48 -33.64 35.64
C THR A 41 -16.52 -32.64 34.49
N TYR A 42 -15.40 -32.49 33.78
CA TYR A 42 -15.24 -31.51 32.69
C TYR A 42 -14.76 -32.16 31.40
N LYS A 43 -15.30 -31.69 30.28
CA LYS A 43 -14.84 -32.02 28.93
C LYS A 43 -14.38 -30.74 28.23
N SER A 44 -13.33 -30.85 27.42
CA SER A 44 -12.88 -29.72 26.59
C SER A 44 -13.87 -29.50 25.46
N ILE A 45 -14.17 -28.23 25.16
CA ILE A 45 -14.77 -27.79 23.92
C ILE A 45 -13.63 -27.32 23.02
N ARG A 46 -13.61 -27.78 21.76
CA ARG A 46 -12.62 -27.33 20.80
C ARG A 46 -13.06 -25.98 20.24
N VAL A 47 -12.17 -25.00 20.31
CA VAL A 47 -12.32 -23.65 19.78
C VAL A 47 -11.29 -23.41 18.66
N PRO A 48 -11.50 -22.40 17.79
CA PRO A 48 -10.56 -22.09 16.71
C PRO A 48 -9.15 -21.71 17.19
N HIS A 49 -9.04 -21.08 18.36
CA HIS A 49 -7.78 -20.67 18.98
C HIS A 49 -7.85 -20.84 20.50
N GLY A 50 -6.71 -21.08 21.16
CA GLY A 50 -6.63 -21.22 22.63
C GLY A 50 -6.75 -19.88 23.36
N ASP A 51 -6.60 -19.91 24.69
CA ASP A 51 -6.56 -18.71 25.55
C ASP A 51 -7.88 -17.94 25.57
N ASN A 52 -8.86 -18.52 26.27
CA ASN A 52 -10.27 -18.13 26.23
C ASN A 52 -10.55 -17.12 27.36
N HIS A 53 -11.10 -15.96 27.00
CA HIS A 53 -11.23 -14.80 27.87
C HIS A 53 -12.67 -14.43 28.22
N ASP A 54 -13.64 -14.69 27.34
CA ASP A 54 -15.04 -14.36 27.60
C ASP A 54 -15.99 -15.31 26.88
N LEU A 55 -17.20 -15.41 27.42
CA LEU A 55 -18.27 -16.24 26.90
C LEU A 55 -19.61 -15.55 27.10
N TRP A 56 -20.34 -15.37 26.01
CA TRP A 56 -21.74 -14.99 26.04
C TRP A 56 -22.59 -16.16 25.57
N ILE A 57 -23.68 -16.44 26.30
CA ILE A 57 -24.64 -17.49 26.00
C ILE A 57 -26.01 -16.86 25.84
N ASP A 58 -26.69 -17.12 24.73
CA ASP A 58 -28.04 -16.63 24.50
C ASP A 58 -29.01 -17.27 25.51
N ALA A 59 -29.59 -16.45 26.39
CA ALA A 59 -30.54 -16.89 27.41
C ALA A 59 -31.79 -17.57 26.84
N ALA A 60 -32.20 -17.19 25.61
CA ALA A 60 -33.35 -17.80 24.94
C ALA A 60 -32.98 -19.13 24.26
N ASN A 61 -31.72 -19.32 23.87
CA ASN A 61 -31.24 -20.52 23.20
C ASN A 61 -29.75 -20.77 23.48
N PRO A 62 -29.39 -21.57 24.50
CA PRO A 62 -27.99 -21.81 24.90
C PRO A 62 -27.09 -22.42 23.82
N LYS A 63 -27.66 -22.92 22.71
CA LYS A 63 -26.88 -23.36 21.55
C LYS A 63 -26.21 -22.21 20.80
N ARG A 64 -26.68 -20.98 21.00
CA ARG A 64 -26.07 -19.77 20.44
C ARG A 64 -25.11 -19.18 21.46
N MET A 65 -23.84 -19.14 21.09
CA MET A 65 -22.76 -18.71 21.97
C MET A 65 -21.79 -17.82 21.20
N ILE A 66 -21.19 -16.85 21.89
CA ILE A 66 -20.04 -16.10 21.41
C ILE A 66 -18.91 -16.35 22.40
N GLU A 67 -17.81 -16.89 21.92
CA GLU A 67 -16.59 -17.13 22.70
C GLU A 67 -15.51 -16.17 22.18
N SER A 68 -14.74 -15.56 23.08
CA SER A 68 -13.62 -14.70 22.71
C SER A 68 -12.33 -15.24 23.30
N ASN A 69 -11.35 -15.44 22.44
CA ASN A 69 -10.02 -15.89 22.78
C ASN A 69 -8.96 -14.99 22.13
N ASP A 70 -7.68 -15.29 22.29
CA ASP A 70 -6.59 -14.45 21.74
C ASP A 70 -6.61 -14.33 20.20
N GLY A 71 -7.19 -15.30 19.49
CA GLY A 71 -7.45 -15.22 18.04
C GLY A 71 -8.64 -14.33 17.66
N GLY A 72 -9.42 -13.85 18.63
CA GLY A 72 -10.61 -13.00 18.46
C GLY A 72 -11.94 -13.71 18.77
N ALA A 73 -13.06 -13.06 18.43
CA ALA A 73 -14.39 -13.60 18.72
C ALA A 73 -14.85 -14.65 17.69
N ASN A 74 -15.49 -15.72 18.15
CA ASN A 74 -16.08 -16.74 17.29
C ASN A 74 -17.47 -17.14 17.79
N VAL A 75 -18.35 -17.53 16.85
CA VAL A 75 -19.78 -17.74 17.11
C VAL A 75 -20.14 -19.20 16.88
N SER A 76 -20.90 -19.78 17.81
CA SER A 76 -21.52 -21.09 17.65
C SER A 76 -23.04 -20.94 17.60
N VAL A 77 -23.70 -21.79 16.81
CA VAL A 77 -25.17 -21.95 16.78
C VAL A 77 -25.62 -23.36 17.18
N ASN A 78 -24.67 -24.21 17.61
CA ASN A 78 -24.87 -25.59 18.00
C ASN A 78 -24.18 -25.94 19.34
N GLY A 79 -24.02 -24.97 20.23
CA GLY A 79 -23.55 -25.20 21.61
C GLY A 79 -22.08 -25.60 21.71
N GLY A 80 -21.25 -25.04 20.82
CA GLY A 80 -19.80 -25.25 20.78
C GLY A 80 -19.34 -26.50 20.03
N GLU A 81 -20.22 -27.18 19.29
CA GLU A 81 -19.82 -28.29 18.40
C GLU A 81 -18.99 -27.77 17.20
N SER A 82 -19.33 -26.59 16.69
CA SER A 82 -18.56 -25.87 15.67
C SER A 82 -18.64 -24.35 15.87
N TRP A 83 -17.65 -23.64 15.31
CA TRP A 83 -17.48 -22.19 15.44
C TRP A 83 -17.23 -21.54 14.07
N THR A 84 -17.59 -20.27 13.93
CA THR A 84 -17.19 -19.45 12.78
C THR A 84 -15.68 -19.21 12.73
N ALA A 85 -15.15 -18.87 11.55
CA ALA A 85 -13.78 -18.38 11.42
C ALA A 85 -13.60 -17.00 12.09
N GLN A 86 -12.34 -16.65 12.40
CA GLN A 86 -11.94 -15.39 13.05
C GLN A 86 -11.30 -14.43 12.04
N ASN A 87 -12.12 -13.85 11.16
CA ASN A 87 -11.64 -12.98 10.07
C ASN A 87 -11.83 -11.49 10.41
N TYR A 88 -11.04 -10.98 11.36
CA TYR A 88 -11.09 -9.57 11.77
C TYR A 88 -9.72 -8.90 11.63
N PRO A 89 -9.64 -7.62 11.22
CA PRO A 89 -8.37 -6.88 11.13
C PRO A 89 -7.93 -6.37 12.50
N THR A 90 -7.69 -7.29 13.42
CA THR A 90 -7.35 -7.00 14.83
C THR A 90 -5.88 -7.31 15.15
N ALA A 91 -5.03 -7.44 14.12
CA ALA A 91 -3.63 -7.77 14.34
C ALA A 91 -2.95 -6.72 15.23
N GLN A 92 -2.26 -7.23 16.26
CA GLN A 92 -1.49 -6.46 17.21
C GLN A 92 -0.02 -6.65 16.88
N LEU A 93 0.59 -5.62 16.29
CA LEU A 93 1.99 -5.65 15.88
C LEU A 93 2.84 -4.95 16.93
N TYR A 94 3.84 -5.66 17.46
CA TYR A 94 4.80 -5.07 18.40
C TYR A 94 5.80 -4.16 17.70
N HIS A 95 6.31 -4.63 16.56
CA HIS A 95 7.30 -3.99 15.71
C HIS A 95 6.92 -4.21 14.25
N VAL A 96 7.29 -3.25 13.40
CA VAL A 96 7.15 -3.40 11.95
C VAL A 96 8.47 -3.13 11.25
N ILE A 97 8.71 -3.86 10.17
CA ILE A 97 9.88 -3.71 9.31
C ILE A 97 9.46 -3.88 7.85
N THR A 98 10.25 -3.32 6.95
CA THR A 98 10.07 -3.43 5.50
C THR A 98 11.16 -4.28 4.88
N THR A 99 10.87 -4.90 3.74
CA THR A 99 11.82 -5.72 2.98
C THR A 99 12.30 -4.98 1.73
N LYS A 100 13.40 -5.44 1.13
CA LYS A 100 13.94 -4.90 -0.14
C LYS A 100 13.21 -5.42 -1.39
N HIS A 101 12.10 -6.12 -1.24
CA HIS A 101 11.27 -6.52 -2.38
C HIS A 101 10.78 -5.28 -3.16
N LEU A 102 10.43 -5.47 -4.43
CA LEU A 102 9.86 -4.42 -5.26
C LEU A 102 8.52 -4.88 -5.85
N PRO A 103 7.37 -4.37 -5.36
CA PRO A 103 7.21 -3.45 -4.22
C PRO A 103 7.61 -4.10 -2.88
N TYR A 104 7.97 -3.30 -1.88
CA TYR A 104 8.37 -3.80 -0.56
C TYR A 104 7.24 -4.57 0.13
N HIS A 105 7.60 -5.44 1.07
CA HIS A 105 6.63 -6.10 1.95
C HIS A 105 6.70 -5.47 3.35
N VAL A 106 5.56 -5.41 4.03
CA VAL A 106 5.46 -5.03 5.44
C VAL A 106 5.43 -6.30 6.27
N CYS A 107 6.35 -6.41 7.21
CA CYS A 107 6.51 -7.54 8.10
C CYS A 107 6.39 -7.12 9.56
N GLY A 108 5.79 -7.95 10.40
CA GLY A 108 5.75 -7.75 11.85
C GLY A 108 5.37 -9.03 12.59
N ALA A 109 5.76 -9.15 13.86
CA ALA A 109 5.28 -10.22 14.71
C ALA A 109 3.89 -9.87 15.24
N GLN A 110 2.92 -10.76 14.99
CA GLN A 110 1.55 -10.62 15.44
C GLN A 110 1.34 -11.42 16.72
N GLN A 111 0.93 -10.72 17.78
CA GLN A 111 0.60 -11.31 19.08
C GLN A 111 -0.37 -12.49 18.95
N ASP A 112 -0.12 -13.55 19.73
CA ASP A 112 -0.90 -14.79 19.81
C ASP A 112 -1.14 -15.45 18.45
N ASN A 113 -0.18 -15.28 17.53
CA ASN A 113 -0.19 -15.89 16.22
C ASN A 113 1.23 -16.19 15.74
N SER A 114 1.70 -15.49 14.72
CA SER A 114 2.95 -15.75 14.02
C SER A 114 3.53 -14.45 13.52
N THR A 115 4.72 -14.51 12.91
CA THR A 115 5.16 -13.41 12.05
C THR A 115 4.27 -13.31 10.82
N ALA A 116 4.01 -12.08 10.40
CA ALA A 116 3.13 -11.71 9.31
C ALA A 116 3.87 -10.83 8.31
N CYS A 117 4.06 -11.30 7.08
CA CYS A 117 4.57 -10.51 5.97
C CYS A 117 3.54 -10.42 4.84
N VAL A 118 3.30 -9.20 4.33
CA VAL A 118 2.37 -8.92 3.23
C VAL A 118 2.92 -7.86 2.27
N PRO A 119 2.69 -7.97 0.95
CA PRO A 119 3.03 -6.92 -0.01
C PRO A 119 2.15 -5.69 0.21
N TRP A 120 2.74 -4.50 0.33
CA TRP A 120 1.98 -3.29 0.68
C TRP A 120 0.95 -2.89 -0.41
N LYS A 121 1.28 -3.18 -1.68
CA LYS A 121 0.47 -2.87 -2.88
C LYS A 121 -0.37 -4.06 -3.38
N GLY A 122 -0.50 -5.11 -2.58
CA GLY A 122 -1.10 -6.38 -2.99
C GLY A 122 -0.25 -7.20 -3.98
N TRP A 123 -0.70 -8.42 -4.31
CA TRP A 123 0.09 -9.39 -5.09
C TRP A 123 -0.18 -9.39 -6.61
N GLY A 124 -1.13 -8.56 -7.08
CA GLY A 124 -1.62 -8.61 -8.46
C GLY A 124 -0.55 -8.37 -9.55
N HIS A 125 0.60 -7.79 -9.19
CA HIS A 125 1.72 -7.56 -10.11
C HIS A 125 2.50 -8.84 -10.47
N LEU A 126 2.41 -9.90 -9.66
CA LEU A 126 3.01 -11.22 -9.91
C LEU A 126 1.98 -12.29 -10.32
N ALA A 127 0.69 -11.98 -10.25
CA ALA A 127 -0.36 -12.92 -10.61
C ALA A 127 -0.59 -12.96 -12.14
N ALA A 128 -0.41 -14.13 -12.76
CA ALA A 128 -0.67 -14.36 -14.18
C ALA A 128 -2.16 -14.20 -14.56
N ALA A 129 -3.07 -14.23 -13.58
CA ALA A 129 -4.49 -13.93 -13.75
C ALA A 129 -4.95 -12.98 -12.63
N ARG A 130 -5.80 -12.00 -12.96
CA ARG A 130 -6.45 -11.04 -12.03
C ARG A 130 -7.41 -11.69 -11.00
N ARG A 131 -7.14 -12.91 -10.54
CA ARG A 131 -8.07 -13.72 -9.74
C ARG A 131 -7.72 -13.85 -8.27
N GLN A 132 -6.56 -13.38 -7.84
CA GLN A 132 -6.25 -13.29 -6.41
C GLN A 132 -6.48 -11.85 -5.97
N GLY A 133 -7.42 -11.67 -5.05
CA GLY A 133 -7.72 -10.36 -4.48
C GLY A 133 -6.51 -9.83 -3.69
N PRO A 134 -6.51 -8.54 -3.32
CA PRO A 134 -5.59 -8.05 -2.30
C PRO A 134 -5.91 -8.78 -0.99
N GLY A 135 -5.09 -9.76 -0.61
CA GLY A 135 -5.26 -10.54 0.63
C GLY A 135 -4.71 -11.96 0.62
N ASP A 136 -4.47 -12.59 -0.53
CA ASP A 136 -4.12 -14.02 -0.58
C ASP A 136 -2.61 -14.32 -0.39
N TYR A 137 -1.77 -13.30 -0.25
CA TYR A 137 -0.31 -13.48 -0.07
C TYR A 137 0.12 -12.96 1.31
N PHE A 138 -0.13 -13.79 2.32
CA PHE A 138 0.45 -13.70 3.66
C PHE A 138 1.44 -14.85 3.82
N TYR A 139 2.58 -14.57 4.43
CA TYR A 139 3.53 -15.62 4.81
C TYR A 139 4.26 -15.26 6.11
N SER A 140 4.73 -16.29 6.80
CA SER A 140 5.53 -16.19 8.02
C SER A 140 7.03 -16.31 7.69
N VAL A 141 7.89 -15.73 8.53
CA VAL A 141 9.32 -15.56 8.27
C VAL A 141 10.22 -16.07 9.40
N GLY A 142 9.79 -17.16 10.06
CA GLY A 142 10.46 -17.72 11.23
C GLY A 142 10.05 -17.04 12.53
N GLY A 143 10.82 -17.26 13.61
CA GLY A 143 10.55 -16.70 14.93
C GLY A 143 9.20 -17.12 15.49
N GLY A 144 8.51 -16.17 16.14
CA GLY A 144 7.19 -16.37 16.73
C GLY A 144 6.35 -15.09 16.78
N GLU A 145 5.40 -15.05 17.70
CA GLU A 145 4.35 -14.03 17.79
C GLU A 145 4.80 -12.66 18.31
N SER A 146 5.98 -12.58 18.93
CA SER A 146 6.35 -11.46 19.81
C SER A 146 7.64 -10.75 19.44
N GLY A 147 8.44 -11.31 18.53
CA GLY A 147 9.82 -10.84 18.33
C GLY A 147 10.00 -9.68 17.36
N TYR A 148 11.23 -9.17 17.33
CA TYR A 148 11.75 -8.40 16.20
C TYR A 148 11.91 -9.30 14.97
N ILE A 149 11.80 -8.69 13.79
CA ILE A 149 12.15 -9.29 12.52
C ILE A 149 13.22 -8.40 11.88
N ALA A 150 14.31 -9.01 11.43
CA ALA A 150 15.37 -8.38 10.66
C ALA A 150 15.52 -9.13 9.32
N PRO A 151 14.97 -8.59 8.22
CA PRO A 151 15.26 -9.09 6.88
C PRO A 151 16.76 -8.96 6.59
N ASP A 152 17.32 -9.92 5.87
CA ASP A 152 18.71 -9.85 5.45
C ASP A 152 18.91 -8.65 4.50
N PRO A 153 19.96 -7.81 4.70
CA PRO A 153 20.17 -6.64 3.86
C PRO A 153 20.58 -6.99 2.43
N GLU A 154 21.07 -8.19 2.15
CA GLU A 154 21.59 -8.59 0.84
C GLU A 154 20.69 -9.61 0.12
N ASP A 155 19.92 -10.40 0.86
CA ASP A 155 18.99 -11.39 0.33
C ASP A 155 17.53 -11.17 0.79
N PRO A 156 16.61 -10.72 -0.09
CA PRO A 156 15.24 -10.43 0.31
C PRO A 156 14.43 -11.66 0.78
N ASP A 157 14.87 -12.89 0.49
CA ASP A 157 14.20 -14.12 0.92
C ASP A 157 14.72 -14.66 2.27
N VAL A 158 15.75 -14.06 2.87
CA VAL A 158 16.32 -14.49 4.15
C VAL A 158 15.89 -13.56 5.29
N PHE A 159 15.48 -14.15 6.41
CA PHE A 159 14.94 -13.44 7.57
C PHE A 159 15.54 -13.95 8.88
N TYR A 160 15.73 -13.03 9.83
CA TYR A 160 16.14 -13.31 11.19
C TYR A 160 15.03 -12.85 12.13
N ALA A 161 14.34 -13.79 12.77
CA ALA A 161 13.12 -13.51 13.51
C ALA A 161 13.16 -14.09 14.92
N GLY A 162 12.80 -13.26 15.89
CA GLY A 162 12.80 -13.60 17.31
C GLY A 162 11.44 -14.09 17.82
N SER A 163 11.45 -14.59 19.05
CA SER A 163 10.27 -14.77 19.91
C SER A 163 10.71 -14.77 21.37
N TYR A 164 9.77 -14.73 22.30
CA TYR A 164 10.05 -14.84 23.73
C TYR A 164 10.99 -15.98 24.13
N GLY A 165 11.65 -15.82 25.28
CA GLY A 165 12.58 -16.82 25.83
C GLY A 165 13.90 -16.94 25.07
N GLY A 166 14.29 -15.92 24.29
CA GLY A 166 15.54 -15.90 23.52
C GLY A 166 15.52 -16.79 22.26
N HIS A 167 14.33 -17.20 21.81
CA HIS A 167 14.18 -17.93 20.57
C HIS A 167 14.51 -17.03 19.37
N LEU A 168 15.39 -17.49 18.50
CA LEU A 168 15.84 -16.76 17.31
C LEU A 168 16.07 -17.75 16.17
N THR A 169 15.53 -17.45 14.99
CA THR A 169 15.70 -18.29 13.80
C THR A 169 16.28 -17.49 12.65
N ARG A 170 17.11 -18.16 11.85
CA ARG A 170 17.37 -17.79 10.44
C ARG A 170 16.40 -18.59 9.57
N TYR A 171 15.60 -17.92 8.77
CA TYR A 171 14.62 -18.52 7.86
C TYR A 171 14.90 -18.10 6.42
N ASP A 172 14.90 -19.08 5.52
CA ASP A 172 15.02 -18.87 4.08
C ASP A 172 13.66 -19.20 3.45
N HIS A 173 12.99 -18.16 2.97
CA HIS A 173 11.64 -18.25 2.40
C HIS A 173 11.63 -18.91 1.02
N ALA A 174 12.72 -18.79 0.24
CA ALA A 174 12.83 -19.41 -1.07
C ALA A 174 12.90 -20.94 -0.98
N THR A 175 13.50 -21.48 0.09
CA THR A 175 13.66 -22.94 0.32
C THR A 175 12.72 -23.49 1.40
N GLY A 176 12.15 -22.64 2.24
CA GLY A 176 11.36 -23.01 3.41
C GLY A 176 12.20 -23.52 4.59
N GLN A 177 13.53 -23.43 4.54
CA GLN A 177 14.41 -23.94 5.59
C GLN A 177 14.50 -22.96 6.78
N SER A 178 14.35 -23.49 8.00
CA SER A 178 14.54 -22.74 9.25
C SER A 178 15.66 -23.36 10.10
N ARG A 179 16.49 -22.50 10.71
CA ARG A 179 17.55 -22.89 11.65
C ARG A 179 17.45 -22.06 12.93
N ASN A 180 17.39 -22.72 14.08
CA ASN A 180 17.52 -22.06 15.38
C ASN A 180 18.97 -21.57 15.56
N ILE A 181 19.11 -20.28 15.86
CA ILE A 181 20.39 -19.57 16.03
C ILE A 181 20.41 -18.76 17.33
N ASN A 182 19.64 -19.21 18.34
CA ASN A 182 19.57 -18.59 19.67
C ASN A 182 20.96 -18.21 20.18
N VAL A 183 21.10 -16.99 20.70
CA VAL A 183 22.35 -16.52 21.31
C VAL A 183 22.76 -17.41 22.49
N TRP A 184 21.78 -17.76 23.32
CA TRP A 184 21.93 -18.65 24.46
C TRP A 184 20.76 -19.65 24.48
N PRO A 185 20.94 -20.91 24.05
CA PRO A 185 19.85 -21.87 23.85
C PRO A 185 19.40 -22.55 25.16
N GLU A 186 19.17 -21.77 26.21
CA GLU A 186 18.63 -22.23 27.50
C GLU A 186 17.20 -21.69 27.65
N ASN A 187 16.22 -22.58 27.82
CA ASN A 187 14.82 -22.19 27.93
C ASN A 187 14.54 -21.61 29.34
N PRO A 188 14.15 -20.33 29.49
CA PRO A 188 13.99 -19.69 30.79
C PRO A 188 12.60 -19.95 31.44
N MET A 189 11.74 -20.76 30.84
CA MET A 189 10.35 -20.95 31.30
C MET A 189 10.28 -21.34 32.77
N GLY A 190 9.50 -20.59 33.56
CA GLY A 190 9.30 -20.83 34.99
C GLY A 190 10.34 -20.19 35.91
N HIS A 191 11.37 -19.51 35.39
CA HIS A 191 12.42 -18.85 36.16
C HIS A 191 12.19 -17.34 36.30
N SER A 192 12.68 -16.76 37.40
CA SER A 192 12.65 -15.31 37.58
C SER A 192 13.79 -14.65 36.84
N SER A 193 13.70 -13.35 36.58
CA SER A 193 14.79 -12.61 35.91
C SER A 193 16.14 -12.83 36.60
N GLY A 194 16.17 -12.90 37.93
CA GLY A 194 17.40 -13.12 38.70
C GLY A 194 18.00 -14.53 38.57
N ASP A 195 17.19 -15.52 38.19
CA ASP A 195 17.64 -16.91 38.03
C ASP A 195 18.15 -17.21 36.61
N ILE A 196 17.89 -16.33 35.64
CA ILE A 196 18.21 -16.52 34.22
C ILE A 196 19.63 -16.02 33.93
N ALA A 197 20.46 -16.90 33.35
CA ALA A 197 21.85 -16.58 33.01
C ALA A 197 21.95 -15.47 31.94
N GLU A 198 21.15 -15.58 30.88
CA GLU A 198 21.07 -14.60 29.79
C GLU A 198 19.62 -14.20 29.56
N ARG A 199 19.30 -12.94 29.86
CA ARG A 199 17.92 -12.44 29.95
C ARG A 199 17.49 -11.84 28.62
N PHE A 200 16.50 -12.46 27.98
CA PHE A 200 15.87 -11.95 26.77
C PHE A 200 14.44 -11.49 27.06
N GLN A 201 14.10 -10.31 26.53
CA GLN A 201 12.75 -9.77 26.62
C GLN A 201 11.81 -10.46 25.61
N TRP A 202 10.49 -10.40 25.86
CA TRP A 202 9.43 -10.75 24.90
C TRP A 202 9.70 -10.30 23.46
N THR A 203 10.10 -9.04 23.29
CA THR A 203 10.38 -8.36 22.02
C THR A 203 11.86 -7.95 21.97
N PHE A 204 12.80 -8.85 22.26
CA PHE A 204 14.22 -8.49 22.29
C PHE A 204 14.73 -7.97 20.92
N PRO A 205 15.59 -6.93 20.88
CA PRO A 205 15.96 -6.26 19.64
C PRO A 205 16.92 -7.11 18.79
N ILE A 206 16.64 -7.15 17.48
CA ILE A 206 17.45 -7.81 16.45
C ILE A 206 17.62 -6.79 15.31
N VAL A 207 18.85 -6.37 15.03
CA VAL A 207 19.13 -5.34 14.01
C VAL A 207 20.41 -5.63 13.26
N PHE A 208 20.40 -5.39 11.95
CA PHE A 208 21.63 -5.37 11.15
C PHE A 208 22.35 -4.03 11.29
N SER A 209 23.67 -4.05 11.14
CA SER A 209 24.45 -2.84 10.92
C SER A 209 24.05 -2.15 9.61
N HIS A 210 23.97 -0.83 9.62
CA HIS A 210 23.72 -0.04 8.41
C HIS A 210 24.95 0.10 7.50
N VAL A 211 26.16 -0.19 8.02
CA VAL A 211 27.43 -0.01 7.30
C VAL A 211 28.13 -1.33 6.95
N HIS A 212 27.83 -2.41 7.68
CA HIS A 212 28.36 -3.74 7.43
C HIS A 212 27.19 -4.74 7.37
N PRO A 213 26.63 -5.02 6.19
CA PRO A 213 25.36 -5.75 6.06
C PRO A 213 25.42 -7.20 6.57
N ASP A 214 26.61 -7.77 6.76
CA ASP A 214 26.85 -9.09 7.34
C ASP A 214 26.84 -9.11 8.89
N VAL A 215 26.83 -7.94 9.53
CA VAL A 215 26.91 -7.80 10.99
C VAL A 215 25.49 -7.72 11.59
N LEU A 216 25.12 -8.76 12.33
CA LEU A 216 23.85 -8.86 13.06
C LEU A 216 24.06 -8.61 14.56
N TYR A 217 23.24 -7.73 15.14
CA TYR A 217 23.22 -7.45 16.58
C TYR A 217 21.96 -7.99 17.24
N VAL A 218 22.11 -8.52 18.45
CA VAL A 218 21.00 -9.02 19.29
C VAL A 218 21.18 -8.55 20.73
N GLY A 219 20.09 -8.10 21.36
CA GLY A 219 20.08 -7.62 22.75
C GLY A 219 19.51 -8.63 23.74
N SER A 220 20.25 -8.89 24.81
CA SER A 220 19.80 -9.47 26.08
C SER A 220 20.01 -8.40 27.17
N GLN A 221 20.46 -8.72 28.40
CA GLN A 221 21.11 -7.72 29.25
C GLN A 221 22.48 -7.25 28.71
N HIS A 222 23.03 -7.98 27.74
CA HIS A 222 24.26 -7.69 27.01
C HIS A 222 23.97 -7.44 25.52
N LEU A 223 24.88 -6.76 24.84
CA LEU A 223 24.88 -6.68 23.38
C LEU A 223 25.72 -7.81 22.78
N TRP A 224 25.14 -8.53 21.83
CA TRP A 224 25.76 -9.62 21.08
C TRP A 224 25.93 -9.26 19.61
N ARG A 225 26.97 -9.79 18.99
CA ARG A 225 27.29 -9.61 17.58
C ARG A 225 27.53 -10.96 16.89
N SER A 226 27.00 -11.13 15.68
CA SER A 226 27.35 -12.20 14.76
C SER A 226 27.77 -11.62 13.40
N THR A 227 28.67 -12.31 12.71
CA THR A 227 29.12 -12.01 11.33
C THR A 227 29.04 -13.26 10.44
N ASN A 228 28.27 -14.26 10.88
CA ASN A 228 28.16 -15.56 10.24
C ASN A 228 26.74 -16.13 10.42
N GLU A 229 25.75 -15.25 10.26
CA GLU A 229 24.33 -15.59 10.21
C GLU A 229 23.85 -16.35 11.47
N GLY A 230 24.37 -15.97 12.63
CA GLY A 230 24.02 -16.56 13.93
C GLY A 230 24.65 -17.92 14.22
N GLN A 231 25.64 -18.36 13.44
CA GLN A 231 26.40 -19.59 13.74
C GLN A 231 27.24 -19.46 15.02
N SER A 232 27.70 -18.26 15.33
CA SER A 232 28.35 -17.93 16.59
C SER A 232 28.06 -16.48 17.00
N TRP A 233 28.07 -16.24 18.31
CA TRP A 233 27.80 -14.93 18.91
C TRP A 233 28.97 -14.48 19.78
N GLN A 234 29.35 -13.21 19.62
CA GLN A 234 30.34 -12.55 20.46
C GLN A 234 29.64 -11.52 21.35
N ARG A 235 29.83 -11.64 22.67
CA ARG A 235 29.44 -10.61 23.62
C ARG A 235 30.34 -9.38 23.47
N ILE A 236 29.75 -8.20 23.29
CA ILE A 236 30.47 -6.93 23.09
C ILE A 236 30.08 -5.85 24.10
N SER A 237 29.52 -6.24 25.25
CA SER A 237 29.28 -5.34 26.38
C SER A 237 29.32 -6.07 27.72
N SER A 238 29.39 -5.30 28.81
CA SER A 238 28.93 -5.73 30.14
C SER A 238 27.40 -5.73 30.21
N ASP A 239 26.82 -6.03 31.38
CA ASP A 239 25.41 -5.74 31.61
C ASP A 239 25.19 -4.22 31.47
N LEU A 240 24.31 -3.82 30.56
CA LEU A 240 24.02 -2.41 30.24
C LEU A 240 22.68 -1.95 30.84
N THR A 241 22.19 -2.67 31.85
CA THR A 241 20.91 -2.45 32.51
C THR A 241 21.11 -1.96 33.94
N ARG A 242 20.05 -1.44 34.56
CA ARG A 242 20.08 -1.03 35.98
C ARG A 242 20.21 -2.23 36.91
N HIS A 243 19.57 -3.35 36.55
CA HIS A 243 19.67 -4.62 37.26
C HIS A 243 19.39 -4.49 38.78
N ALA A 244 18.35 -3.74 39.12
CA ALA A 244 17.98 -3.48 40.51
C ALA A 244 17.45 -4.77 41.18
N PRO A 245 18.01 -5.25 42.31
CA PRO A 245 17.65 -6.53 42.91
C PRO A 245 16.15 -6.69 43.20
N GLU A 246 15.48 -5.61 43.58
CA GLU A 246 14.04 -5.57 43.88
C GLU A 246 13.14 -5.85 42.68
N THR A 247 13.67 -5.75 41.45
CA THR A 247 12.93 -6.00 40.21
C THR A 247 13.19 -7.38 39.60
N MET A 248 14.03 -8.21 40.24
CA MET A 248 14.51 -9.48 39.66
C MET A 248 13.75 -10.72 40.15
N GLY A 249 12.86 -10.56 41.13
CA GLY A 249 12.13 -11.67 41.76
C GLY A 249 11.03 -12.29 40.88
N PRO A 250 10.37 -13.34 41.38
CA PRO A 250 9.36 -14.09 40.63
C PRO A 250 8.04 -13.32 40.45
N SER A 251 7.53 -13.32 39.22
CA SER A 251 6.29 -12.66 38.80
C SER A 251 5.01 -13.48 39.07
N GLY A 252 3.85 -12.84 38.97
CA GLY A 252 2.51 -13.46 39.15
C GLY A 252 1.92 -13.37 40.57
N GLY A 253 2.61 -12.72 41.50
CA GLY A 253 2.11 -12.49 42.86
C GLY A 253 1.99 -13.77 43.70
N PRO A 254 1.17 -13.76 44.79
CA PRO A 254 1.17 -14.84 45.78
C PRO A 254 0.30 -16.06 45.41
N ILE A 255 -0.57 -15.95 44.40
CA ILE A 255 -1.57 -16.99 44.09
C ILE A 255 -1.00 -18.02 43.10
N THR A 256 -0.61 -17.57 41.92
CA THR A 256 0.03 -18.40 40.87
C THR A 256 1.13 -17.60 40.23
N ARG A 257 2.34 -18.16 40.19
CA ARG A 257 3.44 -17.56 39.42
C ARG A 257 3.09 -17.55 37.93
N ASP A 258 3.58 -16.52 37.25
CA ASP A 258 3.51 -16.43 35.79
C ASP A 258 4.87 -15.99 35.28
N GLN A 259 5.62 -16.96 34.77
CA GLN A 259 7.02 -16.83 34.38
C GLN A 259 7.21 -17.39 32.98
N THR A 260 6.68 -16.67 31.99
CA THR A 260 6.59 -17.08 30.58
C THR A 260 7.66 -16.43 29.70
N GLY A 261 8.36 -15.42 30.21
CA GLY A 261 9.34 -14.61 29.51
C GLY A 261 8.84 -13.21 29.13
N VAL A 262 7.54 -12.91 29.25
CA VAL A 262 6.99 -11.54 29.02
C VAL A 262 7.56 -10.56 30.05
N GLU A 263 7.68 -11.08 31.26
CA GLU A 263 8.03 -10.39 32.50
C GLU A 263 9.53 -10.39 32.80
N THR A 264 10.36 -11.02 31.95
CA THR A 264 11.83 -10.88 32.03
C THR A 264 12.18 -9.40 31.94
N TYR A 265 12.92 -8.92 32.93
CA TYR A 265 13.22 -7.50 33.13
C TYR A 265 14.73 -7.28 33.31
N ALA A 266 15.16 -6.03 33.26
CA ALA A 266 16.57 -5.64 33.20
C ALA A 266 17.24 -6.25 31.97
N THR A 267 16.75 -5.81 30.80
CA THR A 267 17.20 -6.21 29.47
C THR A 267 17.41 -5.00 28.56
N ILE A 268 18.28 -5.12 27.57
CA ILE A 268 18.36 -4.19 26.43
C ILE A 268 17.08 -4.36 25.62
N PHE A 269 16.35 -3.26 25.47
CA PHE A 269 15.05 -3.22 24.80
C PHE A 269 15.13 -2.65 23.38
N THR A 270 16.16 -1.85 23.08
CA THR A 270 16.37 -1.26 21.76
C THR A 270 17.86 -1.10 21.43
N ILE A 271 18.20 -1.27 20.15
CA ILE A 271 19.55 -1.12 19.60
C ILE A 271 19.45 -0.19 18.38
N ALA A 272 20.32 0.82 18.31
CA ALA A 272 20.42 1.73 17.16
C ALA A 272 21.89 1.87 16.73
N PRO A 273 22.36 1.09 15.75
CA PRO A 273 23.67 1.28 15.16
C PRO A 273 23.72 2.58 14.33
N SER A 274 24.88 3.22 14.28
CA SER A 274 25.12 4.39 13.43
C SER A 274 25.00 4.05 11.94
N ARG A 275 24.49 5.00 11.16
CA ARG A 275 24.44 4.93 9.69
C ARG A 275 25.72 5.44 9.02
N PHE A 276 26.67 5.94 9.80
CA PHE A 276 27.90 6.57 9.32
C PHE A 276 29.17 5.74 9.60
N ASP A 277 29.18 4.98 10.69
CA ASP A 277 30.34 4.22 11.13
C ASP A 277 29.93 2.98 11.95
N ALA A 278 30.76 1.95 11.91
CA ALA A 278 30.47 0.66 12.57
C ALA A 278 30.76 0.66 14.07
N ASN A 279 31.43 1.69 14.58
CA ASN A 279 31.91 1.72 15.95
C ASN A 279 30.91 2.38 16.90
N THR A 280 30.01 3.20 16.35
CA THR A 280 28.99 3.91 17.12
C THR A 280 27.70 3.09 17.19
N ILE A 281 27.36 2.64 18.40
CA ILE A 281 26.14 1.86 18.65
C ILE A 281 25.48 2.41 19.92
N TRP A 282 24.19 2.66 19.83
CA TRP A 282 23.35 3.06 20.96
C TRP A 282 22.51 1.89 21.43
N VAL A 283 22.30 1.79 22.74
CA VAL A 283 21.36 0.84 23.32
C VAL A 283 20.52 1.50 24.41
N GLY A 284 19.29 1.03 24.57
CA GLY A 284 18.38 1.45 25.63
C GLY A 284 17.81 0.23 26.35
N SER A 285 17.70 0.29 27.68
CA SER A 285 17.16 -0.81 28.50
C SER A 285 15.68 -0.60 28.89
N ASP A 286 15.02 -1.68 29.27
CA ASP A 286 13.65 -1.65 29.79
C ASP A 286 13.53 -1.10 31.22
N ASP A 287 14.67 -0.92 31.89
CA ASP A 287 14.84 -0.34 33.24
C ASP A 287 15.49 1.05 33.27
N GLY A 288 15.64 1.68 32.09
CA GLY A 288 15.77 3.13 31.93
C GLY A 288 17.17 3.66 31.76
N LEU A 289 18.11 2.85 31.30
CA LEU A 289 19.45 3.30 30.94
C LEU A 289 19.61 3.45 29.43
N VAL A 290 20.32 4.50 29.02
CA VAL A 290 20.79 4.71 27.64
C VAL A 290 22.31 4.67 27.64
N HIS A 291 22.89 3.84 26.78
CA HIS A 291 24.33 3.73 26.61
C HIS A 291 24.75 3.95 25.16
N VAL A 292 25.96 4.48 24.99
CA VAL A 292 26.61 4.61 23.67
C VAL A 292 28.05 4.09 23.74
N THR A 293 28.41 3.28 22.76
CA THR A 293 29.81 2.97 22.42
C THR A 293 30.19 3.74 21.17
N ARG A 294 31.48 4.07 21.05
CA ARG A 294 32.08 4.69 19.85
C ARG A 294 33.35 3.97 19.40
N ASP A 295 33.62 2.79 19.96
CA ASP A 295 34.81 1.98 19.70
C ASP A 295 34.46 0.51 19.39
N GLY A 296 33.21 0.26 18.96
CA GLY A 296 32.73 -1.05 18.55
C GLY A 296 32.44 -2.00 19.72
N GLY A 297 32.08 -1.43 20.88
CA GLY A 297 31.71 -2.18 22.09
C GLY A 297 32.87 -2.50 23.03
N LYS A 298 34.05 -1.89 22.86
CA LYS A 298 35.17 -2.07 23.80
C LYS A 298 34.92 -1.29 25.09
N SER A 299 34.31 -0.11 24.99
CA SER A 299 33.85 0.70 26.11
C SER A 299 32.45 1.27 25.85
N TRP A 300 31.71 1.50 26.94
CA TRP A 300 30.34 1.99 26.92
C TRP A 300 30.19 3.15 27.90
N ASN A 301 29.55 4.23 27.46
CA ASN A 301 29.24 5.39 28.30
C ASN A 301 27.75 5.38 28.61
N ASN A 302 27.39 5.48 29.89
CA ASN A 302 26.02 5.78 30.29
C ASN A 302 25.73 7.25 29.99
N VAL A 303 24.77 7.47 29.11
CA VAL A 303 24.36 8.78 28.58
C VAL A 303 22.86 8.99 28.78
N THR A 304 22.30 8.40 29.84
CA THR A 304 20.88 8.53 30.17
C THR A 304 20.51 10.00 30.40
N PRO A 305 19.40 10.51 29.83
CA PRO A 305 18.93 11.86 30.12
C PRO A 305 18.74 12.05 31.63
N PRO A 306 19.31 13.11 32.25
CA PRO A 306 19.36 13.23 33.70
C PRO A 306 17.99 13.49 34.35
N ASP A 307 17.02 14.02 33.60
CA ASP A 307 15.65 14.28 34.00
C ASP A 307 14.68 13.13 33.65
N LEU A 308 15.15 12.07 32.97
CA LEU A 308 14.35 10.88 32.74
C LEU A 308 14.20 10.10 34.06
N PRO A 309 12.98 9.87 34.57
CA PRO A 309 12.83 9.18 35.85
C PRO A 309 13.22 7.70 35.75
N GLU A 310 13.70 7.13 36.86
CA GLU A 310 14.20 5.76 36.91
C GLU A 310 13.11 4.72 36.57
N PHE A 311 13.52 3.56 36.03
CA PHE A 311 12.61 2.50 35.58
C PHE A 311 11.69 2.89 34.40
N SER A 312 12.03 3.97 33.68
CA SER A 312 11.42 4.26 32.38
C SER A 312 11.83 3.20 31.37
N ARG A 313 10.89 2.66 30.58
CA ARG A 313 11.28 1.80 29.46
C ARG A 313 11.80 2.68 28.33
N ILE A 314 13.05 2.48 27.92
CA ILE A 314 13.55 3.06 26.66
C ILE A 314 12.94 2.26 25.52
N SER A 315 11.85 2.76 24.94
CA SER A 315 11.08 2.03 23.94
C SER A 315 11.85 1.94 22.62
N LEU A 316 12.55 3.01 22.26
CA LEU A 316 13.19 3.14 20.94
C LEU A 316 14.27 4.21 20.95
N ILE A 317 15.35 3.96 20.22
CA ILE A 317 16.37 4.95 19.86
C ILE A 317 16.40 5.09 18.33
N GLU A 318 16.40 6.32 17.82
CA GLU A 318 16.70 6.61 16.42
C GLU A 318 18.05 7.30 16.33
N ALA A 319 19.06 6.57 15.82
CA ALA A 319 20.33 7.16 15.42
C ALA A 319 20.12 7.95 14.12
N SER A 320 20.44 9.24 14.14
CA SER A 320 20.11 10.15 13.03
C SER A 320 20.72 9.68 11.71
N PRO A 321 19.98 9.68 10.59
CA PRO A 321 20.54 9.52 9.25
C PRO A 321 21.26 10.77 8.73
N HIS A 322 21.23 11.89 9.45
CA HIS A 322 21.80 13.17 8.99
C HIS A 322 23.06 13.60 9.74
N ALA A 323 23.27 13.11 10.97
CA ALA A 323 24.47 13.41 11.73
C ALA A 323 24.88 12.28 12.69
N PRO A 324 26.16 11.85 12.72
CA PRO A 324 26.60 10.71 13.54
C PRO A 324 26.51 10.95 15.05
N SER A 325 26.52 12.21 15.49
CA SER A 325 26.44 12.59 16.91
C SER A 325 25.01 12.77 17.42
N LYS A 326 24.02 12.75 16.51
CA LYS A 326 22.62 13.06 16.78
C LYS A 326 21.79 11.80 16.96
N ALA A 327 20.94 11.80 17.98
CA ALA A 327 19.99 10.72 18.23
C ALA A 327 18.73 11.22 18.94
N TYR A 328 17.66 10.44 18.82
CA TYR A 328 16.42 10.61 19.57
C TYR A 328 16.11 9.39 20.41
N VAL A 329 15.55 9.62 21.59
CA VAL A 329 15.12 8.59 22.53
C VAL A 329 13.64 8.77 22.80
N ALA A 330 12.84 7.71 22.58
CA ALA A 330 11.47 7.62 23.08
C ALA A 330 11.43 6.72 24.32
N ALA A 331 10.78 7.20 25.39
CA ALA A 331 10.62 6.46 26.63
C ALA A 331 9.16 6.43 27.10
N LYS A 332 8.79 5.42 27.90
CA LYS A 332 7.44 5.33 28.46
C LYS A 332 7.40 4.73 29.86
N ARG A 333 6.37 5.13 30.60
CA ARG A 333 6.21 4.82 32.04
C ARG A 333 4.78 4.41 32.42
N TYR A 334 3.92 4.08 31.46
CA TYR A 334 2.49 3.84 31.71
C TYR A 334 2.20 2.70 32.69
N ARG A 335 3.13 1.74 32.84
CA ARG A 335 3.06 0.64 33.83
C ARG A 335 3.39 1.08 35.27
N LEU A 336 3.86 2.32 35.44
CA LEU A 336 4.12 2.99 36.72
C LEU A 336 3.09 4.12 36.96
N ASP A 337 1.93 4.04 36.30
CA ASP A 337 0.85 5.05 36.32
C ASP A 337 1.25 6.46 35.83
N ASP A 338 2.33 6.54 35.04
CA ASP A 338 2.79 7.77 34.40
C ASP A 338 2.56 7.68 32.89
N ARG A 339 1.61 8.49 32.40
CA ARG A 339 1.21 8.54 30.99
C ARG A 339 1.81 9.73 30.23
N ALA A 340 2.77 10.45 30.81
CA ALA A 340 3.39 11.57 30.13
C ALA A 340 4.19 11.13 28.88
N PRO A 341 4.23 11.96 27.82
CA PRO A 341 5.11 11.73 26.68
C PRO A 341 6.57 12.03 27.06
N TYR A 342 7.49 11.17 26.62
CA TYR A 342 8.92 11.37 26.78
C TYR A 342 9.64 11.15 25.44
N ILE A 343 10.17 12.24 24.89
CA ILE A 343 11.09 12.23 23.75
C ILE A 343 12.27 13.14 24.10
N TYR A 344 13.49 12.64 23.94
CA TYR A 344 14.71 13.41 24.11
C TYR A 344 15.52 13.44 22.83
N ARG A 345 16.15 14.58 22.54
CA ARG A 345 17.11 14.75 21.45
C ARG A 345 18.50 15.06 22.01
N THR A 346 19.53 14.47 21.42
CA THR A 346 20.93 14.85 21.61
C THR A 346 21.60 15.15 20.26
N GLU A 347 22.65 15.96 20.28
CA GLU A 347 23.51 16.26 19.12
C GLU A 347 25.00 16.01 19.40
N ASP A 348 25.34 15.46 20.57
CA ASP A 348 26.72 15.37 21.06
C ASP A 348 27.07 14.00 21.66
N TYR A 349 26.49 12.95 21.09
CA TYR A 349 26.61 11.57 21.57
C TYR A 349 26.06 11.38 23.00
N GLY A 350 24.98 12.09 23.35
CA GLY A 350 24.24 11.89 24.60
C GLY A 350 24.86 12.58 25.81
N ARG A 351 25.83 13.48 25.61
CA ARG A 351 26.39 14.28 26.71
C ARG A 351 25.38 15.32 27.20
N THR A 352 24.58 15.86 26.29
CA THR A 352 23.46 16.73 26.60
C THR A 352 22.18 16.26 25.91
N TRP A 353 21.05 16.52 26.57
CA TRP A 353 19.72 16.14 26.11
C TRP A 353 18.76 17.32 26.19
N THR A 354 17.82 17.37 25.25
CA THR A 354 16.69 18.31 25.25
C THR A 354 15.39 17.52 25.13
N GLY A 355 14.47 17.72 26.06
CA GLY A 355 13.11 17.19 25.96
C GLY A 355 12.34 17.87 24.81
N VAL A 356 11.76 17.07 23.92
CA VAL A 356 11.13 17.52 22.66
C VAL A 356 9.72 16.94 22.50
N VAL A 357 8.80 17.33 23.38
CA VAL A 357 7.42 16.80 23.45
C VAL A 357 6.33 17.85 23.27
N SER A 358 6.71 19.11 23.04
CA SER A 358 5.79 20.23 22.89
C SER A 358 4.81 19.98 21.73
N GLY A 359 3.50 19.99 22.02
CA GLY A 359 2.44 19.72 21.05
C GLY A 359 1.89 18.29 21.07
N ILE A 360 2.54 17.36 21.78
CA ILE A 360 1.98 16.03 22.10
C ILE A 360 1.09 16.16 23.33
N GLY A 361 -0.04 15.43 23.37
CA GLY A 361 -0.95 15.44 24.51
C GLY A 361 -0.29 14.93 25.82
N GLU A 362 -0.61 15.54 26.96
CA GLU A 362 0.02 15.27 28.26
C GLU A 362 -0.15 13.82 28.76
N ARG A 363 -1.09 13.06 28.21
CA ARG A 363 -1.35 11.65 28.56
C ARG A 363 -1.13 10.69 27.39
N ASP A 364 -0.57 11.20 26.29
CA ASP A 364 -0.38 10.47 25.03
C ASP A 364 1.08 10.02 24.93
N TYR A 365 1.41 9.00 25.71
CA TYR A 365 2.78 8.51 25.85
C TYR A 365 3.33 7.95 24.54
N VAL A 366 4.66 8.00 24.39
CA VAL A 366 5.33 7.74 23.11
C VAL A 366 5.91 6.33 23.08
N HIS A 367 5.65 5.61 21.99
CA HIS A 367 6.22 4.29 21.72
C HIS A 367 7.44 4.40 20.80
N ALA A 368 7.34 5.22 19.75
CA ALA A 368 8.35 5.32 18.71
C ALA A 368 8.58 6.77 18.28
N VAL A 369 9.82 7.08 17.88
CA VAL A 369 10.23 8.33 17.23
C VAL A 369 11.13 7.98 16.04
N ARG A 370 10.86 8.53 14.85
CA ARG A 370 11.64 8.31 13.63
C ARG A 370 12.00 9.62 12.98
N GLU A 371 13.24 9.74 12.52
CA GLU A 371 13.69 10.86 11.68
C GLU A 371 13.57 10.48 10.21
N ASP A 372 13.01 11.37 9.40
CA ASP A 372 12.91 11.15 7.96
C ASP A 372 14.31 11.09 7.34
N PRO A 373 14.64 10.04 6.57
CA PRO A 373 15.99 9.86 6.02
C PRO A 373 16.34 10.84 4.89
N LYS A 374 15.37 11.59 4.35
CA LYS A 374 15.58 12.53 3.23
C LYS A 374 15.51 14.00 3.65
N ARG A 375 14.80 14.33 4.73
CA ARG A 375 14.67 15.69 5.27
C ARG A 375 15.08 15.73 6.75
N ALA A 376 16.24 16.31 7.02
CA ALA A 376 16.67 16.61 8.39
C ALA A 376 15.62 17.46 9.13
N GLY A 377 15.37 17.11 10.40
CA GLY A 377 14.40 17.80 11.27
C GLY A 377 12.93 17.51 10.98
N LEU A 378 12.59 16.66 10.00
CA LEU A 378 11.25 16.09 9.85
C LEU A 378 11.16 14.79 10.65
N LEU A 379 10.32 14.76 11.68
CA LEU A 379 10.17 13.64 12.60
C LEU A 379 8.74 13.10 12.63
N TYR A 380 8.61 11.82 12.93
CA TYR A 380 7.34 11.13 13.17
C TYR A 380 7.35 10.47 14.54
N ALA A 381 6.26 10.56 15.30
CA ALA A 381 6.12 9.91 16.59
C ALA A 381 4.88 9.01 16.62
N GLY A 382 5.06 7.75 17.03
CA GLY A 382 3.99 6.80 17.30
C GLY A 382 3.62 6.84 18.78
N THR A 383 2.35 7.04 19.07
CA THR A 383 1.82 7.33 20.41
C THR A 383 0.62 6.44 20.73
N GLU A 384 0.10 6.52 21.96
CA GLU A 384 -1.09 5.77 22.40
C GLU A 384 -2.35 6.11 21.57
N HIS A 385 -2.44 7.34 21.06
CA HIS A 385 -3.62 7.83 20.34
C HIS A 385 -3.39 8.19 18.86
N GLY A 386 -2.28 7.72 18.27
CA GLY A 386 -2.00 7.83 16.83
C GLY A 386 -0.59 8.31 16.50
N VAL A 387 -0.46 9.05 15.40
CA VAL A 387 0.83 9.56 14.88
C VAL A 387 0.90 11.08 14.99
N TYR A 388 2.05 11.61 15.36
CA TYR A 388 2.40 13.03 15.28
C TYR A 388 3.54 13.26 14.29
N VAL A 389 3.62 14.47 13.74
CA VAL A 389 4.70 14.94 12.89
C VAL A 389 5.30 16.24 13.44
N SER A 390 6.61 16.39 13.36
CA SER A 390 7.33 17.65 13.64
C SER A 390 8.16 18.04 12.42
N PHE A 391 8.21 19.34 12.10
CA PHE A 391 8.97 19.90 10.98
C PHE A 391 10.21 20.69 11.42
N ASP A 392 10.45 20.72 12.74
CA ASP A 392 11.40 21.59 13.43
C ASP A 392 12.17 20.82 14.50
N ASP A 393 12.53 19.58 14.17
CA ASP A 393 13.44 18.76 14.96
C ASP A 393 12.90 18.38 16.35
N GLY A 394 11.58 18.26 16.47
CA GLY A 394 10.87 17.93 17.70
C GLY A 394 10.51 19.15 18.57
N ALA A 395 10.87 20.37 18.16
CA ALA A 395 10.54 21.57 18.91
C ALA A 395 9.01 21.79 19.01
N ARG A 396 8.26 21.40 17.97
CA ARG A 396 6.81 21.35 17.98
C ARG A 396 6.25 20.17 17.19
N TRP A 397 5.32 19.46 17.79
CA TRP A 397 4.56 18.38 17.21
C TRP A 397 3.14 18.80 16.84
N GLN A 398 2.59 18.16 15.82
CA GLN A 398 1.20 18.29 15.40
C GLN A 398 0.63 16.90 15.03
N PRO A 399 -0.66 16.64 15.29
CA PRO A 399 -1.28 15.37 14.92
C PRO A 399 -1.21 15.11 13.40
N LEU A 400 -0.92 13.86 13.02
CA LEU A 400 -0.98 13.34 11.66
C LEU A 400 -2.00 12.19 11.61
N ARG A 401 -3.29 12.55 11.72
CA ARG A 401 -4.40 11.61 11.98
C ARG A 401 -5.45 11.63 10.86
N LEU A 402 -5.05 11.38 9.61
CA LEU A 402 -5.92 11.44 8.42
C LEU A 402 -7.18 10.54 8.55
N GLU A 403 -7.13 9.30 8.07
CA GLU A 403 -8.20 8.29 8.27
C GLU A 403 -7.81 7.27 9.34
N LEU A 404 -6.64 7.45 9.99
CA LEU A 404 -6.17 6.58 11.06
C LEU A 404 -7.09 6.74 12.29
N PRO A 405 -7.71 5.65 12.79
CA PRO A 405 -8.56 5.71 13.98
C PRO A 405 -7.75 6.04 15.23
N ASP A 406 -8.45 6.25 16.36
CA ASP A 406 -7.80 6.24 17.68
C ASP A 406 -7.21 4.84 17.93
N VAL A 407 -5.88 4.73 17.91
CA VAL A 407 -5.20 3.45 18.10
C VAL A 407 -3.76 3.68 18.55
N ALA A 408 -3.29 2.79 19.43
CA ALA A 408 -1.89 2.74 19.81
C ALA A 408 -1.00 2.38 18.61
N VAL A 409 0.01 3.21 18.36
CA VAL A 409 1.01 3.02 17.32
C VAL A 409 2.32 2.64 17.99
N HIS A 410 2.66 1.36 17.94
CA HIS A 410 3.82 0.82 18.63
C HIS A 410 5.13 1.06 17.88
N ASP A 411 5.09 1.12 16.55
CA ASP A 411 6.28 1.30 15.73
C ASP A 411 5.97 1.98 14.39
N LEU A 412 6.99 2.59 13.80
CA LEU A 412 6.95 3.34 12.56
C LEU A 412 8.18 3.01 11.71
N VAL A 413 8.02 2.90 10.40
CA VAL A 413 9.14 2.82 9.44
C VAL A 413 8.92 3.83 8.32
N VAL A 414 9.94 4.65 8.05
CA VAL A 414 9.94 5.56 6.91
C VAL A 414 10.57 4.83 5.72
N GLU A 415 9.74 4.28 4.85
CA GLU A 415 10.18 3.46 3.71
C GLU A 415 10.08 4.27 2.43
N GLU A 416 11.21 4.59 1.80
CA GLU A 416 11.30 5.38 0.58
C GLU A 416 10.49 6.70 0.58
N LYS A 417 9.22 6.65 0.18
CA LYS A 417 8.26 7.76 0.08
C LYS A 417 7.01 7.53 0.94
N ASP A 418 6.94 6.45 1.69
CA ASP A 418 5.78 6.03 2.46
C ASP A 418 6.12 5.99 3.96
N LEU A 419 5.10 6.09 4.82
CA LEU A 419 5.23 5.87 6.27
C LEU A 419 4.41 4.63 6.64
N VAL A 420 5.11 3.56 7.02
CA VAL A 420 4.52 2.31 7.50
C VAL A 420 4.27 2.43 9.00
N ILE A 421 3.07 2.05 9.42
CA ILE A 421 2.54 2.27 10.77
C ILE A 421 2.11 0.93 11.36
N GLY A 422 2.83 0.46 12.38
CA GLY A 422 2.50 -0.74 13.14
C GLY A 422 1.55 -0.39 14.29
N THR A 423 0.30 -0.82 14.19
CA THR A 423 -0.69 -0.58 15.25
C THR A 423 -0.86 -1.79 16.15
N HIS A 424 -1.30 -1.54 17.38
CA HIS A 424 -1.64 -2.60 18.32
C HIS A 424 -3.15 -2.82 18.38
N GLY A 425 -3.68 -3.54 17.38
CA GLY A 425 -5.10 -3.95 17.32
C GLY A 425 -5.87 -3.46 16.10
N ARG A 426 -5.22 -2.84 15.12
CA ARG A 426 -5.79 -2.40 13.82
C ARG A 426 -4.87 -2.71 12.64
N SER A 427 -4.05 -3.76 12.75
CA SER A 427 -3.10 -4.20 11.71
C SER A 427 -2.04 -3.16 11.32
N ALA A 428 -1.36 -3.34 10.18
CA ALA A 428 -0.46 -2.35 9.63
C ALA A 428 -1.21 -1.34 8.75
N TRP A 429 -0.78 -0.08 8.77
CA TRP A 429 -1.23 0.98 7.85
C TRP A 429 -0.04 1.51 7.06
N VAL A 430 -0.30 2.00 5.84
CA VAL A 430 0.71 2.69 5.03
C VAL A 430 0.14 4.05 4.63
N LEU A 431 0.77 5.12 5.10
CA LEU A 431 0.53 6.46 4.58
C LEU A 431 1.38 6.62 3.32
N GLU A 432 0.73 6.49 2.17
CA GLU A 432 1.37 6.64 0.86
C GLU A 432 1.81 8.07 0.59
N ASP A 433 3.00 8.21 0.00
CA ASP A 433 3.59 9.44 -0.52
C ASP A 433 3.62 10.61 0.48
N ILE A 434 4.54 10.53 1.45
CA ILE A 434 4.89 11.60 2.38
C ILE A 434 5.72 12.74 1.73
N SER A 435 5.90 12.76 0.41
CA SER A 435 6.64 13.83 -0.26
C SER A 435 6.07 15.24 -0.06
N PRO A 436 4.74 15.47 0.12
CA PRO A 436 4.23 16.79 0.48
C PRO A 436 4.75 17.26 1.86
N LEU A 437 4.88 16.34 2.82
CA LEU A 437 5.45 16.66 4.14
C LEU A 437 6.92 17.05 4.00
N ARG A 438 7.70 16.33 3.17
CA ARG A 438 9.11 16.67 2.91
C ARG A 438 9.29 18.02 2.21
N GLN A 439 8.34 18.43 1.38
CA GLN A 439 8.42 19.68 0.62
C GLN A 439 7.78 20.87 1.34
N LEU A 440 7.10 20.65 2.47
CA LEU A 440 6.43 21.71 3.20
C LEU A 440 7.42 22.68 3.86
N THR A 441 7.45 23.91 3.35
CA THR A 441 8.21 25.05 3.87
C THR A 441 7.26 26.19 4.26
N PRO A 442 7.69 27.20 5.03
CA PRO A 442 6.87 28.38 5.33
C PRO A 442 6.33 29.07 4.06
N GLN A 443 7.12 29.08 2.98
CA GLN A 443 6.73 29.64 1.68
C GLN A 443 5.64 28.81 1.01
N VAL A 444 5.77 27.47 1.02
CA VAL A 444 4.75 26.56 0.48
C VAL A 444 3.45 26.65 1.27
N ALA A 445 3.53 26.70 2.61
CA ALA A 445 2.36 26.80 3.49
C ALA A 445 1.53 28.08 3.26
N GLN A 446 2.17 29.16 2.80
CA GLN A 446 1.50 30.44 2.51
C GLN A 446 1.00 30.55 1.06
N ALA A 447 1.43 29.64 0.17
CA ALA A 447 1.10 29.71 -1.26
C ALA A 447 -0.41 29.55 -1.52
N ALA A 448 -0.92 30.32 -2.47
CA ALA A 448 -2.30 30.16 -2.94
C ALA A 448 -2.50 28.87 -3.75
N VAL A 449 -1.49 28.52 -4.56
CA VAL A 449 -1.41 27.30 -5.36
C VAL A 449 0.01 26.77 -5.30
N HIS A 450 0.18 25.47 -5.06
CA HIS A 450 1.48 24.82 -5.10
C HIS A 450 1.40 23.43 -5.72
N LEU A 451 2.18 23.18 -6.77
CA LEU A 451 2.42 21.85 -7.33
C LEU A 451 3.68 21.27 -6.68
N TYR A 452 3.49 20.19 -5.92
CA TYR A 452 4.59 19.44 -5.32
C TYR A 452 5.34 18.68 -6.40
N ARG A 453 6.66 18.55 -6.26
CA ARG A 453 7.46 17.69 -7.12
C ARG A 453 7.04 16.23 -6.90
N PRO A 454 6.58 15.51 -7.93
CA PRO A 454 6.22 14.10 -7.79
C PRO A 454 7.44 13.25 -7.44
N VAL A 455 7.20 12.13 -6.75
CA VAL A 455 8.22 11.10 -6.60
C VAL A 455 8.36 10.32 -7.91
N ASP A 456 9.57 9.91 -8.24
CA ASP A 456 9.84 9.05 -9.39
C ASP A 456 9.04 7.73 -9.26
N ALA A 457 8.59 7.20 -10.39
CA ALA A 457 7.73 6.01 -10.45
C ALA A 457 8.45 4.87 -11.18
N VAL A 458 8.44 3.66 -10.62
CA VAL A 458 8.96 2.48 -11.33
C VAL A 458 7.88 1.93 -12.26
N ARG A 459 8.18 1.86 -13.56
CA ARG A 459 7.23 1.41 -14.58
C ARG A 459 6.71 -0.01 -14.27
N ARG A 460 5.38 -0.19 -14.36
CA ARG A 460 4.61 -1.42 -14.01
C ARG A 460 4.53 -1.77 -12.53
N VAL A 461 5.27 -1.08 -11.66
CA VAL A 461 5.17 -1.22 -10.20
C VAL A 461 4.36 -0.06 -9.61
N ASP A 462 4.61 1.14 -10.11
CA ASP A 462 4.01 2.39 -9.65
C ASP A 462 3.18 3.08 -10.73
N ASP A 463 2.17 3.80 -10.26
CA ASP A 463 1.60 4.94 -10.96
C ASP A 463 2.30 6.25 -10.51
N VAL A 464 2.17 7.32 -11.29
CA VAL A 464 2.70 8.65 -10.92
C VAL A 464 1.67 9.39 -10.09
N VAL A 465 2.00 9.66 -8.82
CA VAL A 465 1.14 10.40 -7.89
C VAL A 465 1.50 11.88 -7.92
N ILE A 466 0.49 12.72 -8.15
CA ILE A 466 0.60 14.17 -8.21
C ILE A 466 -0.13 14.77 -7.04
N HIS A 467 0.60 15.53 -6.22
CA HIS A 467 0.03 16.35 -5.16
C HIS A 467 0.04 17.82 -5.55
N TYR A 468 -1.06 18.52 -5.27
CA TYR A 468 -1.13 19.97 -5.38
C TYR A 468 -2.03 20.58 -4.33
N TRP A 469 -1.67 21.76 -3.85
CA TRP A 469 -2.41 22.53 -2.86
C TRP A 469 -3.21 23.64 -3.53
N LEU A 470 -4.47 23.80 -3.12
CA LEU A 470 -5.32 24.93 -3.48
C LEU A 470 -5.84 25.61 -2.20
N LYS A 471 -5.45 26.86 -1.96
CA LYS A 471 -5.93 27.62 -0.78
C LYS A 471 -7.44 27.89 -0.82
N GLN A 472 -7.98 28.03 -2.02
CA GLN A 472 -9.40 28.27 -2.31
C GLN A 472 -9.83 27.37 -3.49
N PRO A 473 -11.13 27.06 -3.63
CA PRO A 473 -11.60 26.32 -4.80
C PRO A 473 -11.29 27.07 -6.11
N ALA A 474 -10.99 26.32 -7.16
CA ALA A 474 -10.65 26.85 -8.49
C ALA A 474 -11.82 26.72 -9.48
N LYS A 475 -11.84 27.54 -10.53
CA LYS A 475 -12.84 27.42 -11.62
C LYS A 475 -12.43 26.36 -12.65
N LYS A 476 -11.12 26.22 -12.87
CA LYS A 476 -10.56 25.25 -13.80
C LYS A 476 -9.18 24.79 -13.32
N VAL A 477 -9.00 23.48 -13.25
CA VAL A 477 -7.70 22.84 -12.99
C VAL A 477 -7.36 21.96 -14.19
N THR A 478 -6.16 22.14 -14.74
CA THR A 478 -5.64 21.30 -15.82
C THR A 478 -4.29 20.72 -15.40
N LEU A 479 -4.13 19.41 -15.51
CA LEU A 479 -2.86 18.69 -15.37
C LEU A 479 -2.42 18.20 -16.74
N GLU A 480 -1.25 18.63 -17.20
CA GLU A 480 -0.63 18.17 -18.43
C GLU A 480 0.65 17.39 -18.11
N PHE A 481 0.77 16.18 -18.63
CA PHE A 481 1.98 15.36 -18.57
C PHE A 481 2.76 15.56 -19.86
N LEU A 482 4.04 15.87 -19.75
CA LEU A 482 4.89 16.20 -20.89
C LEU A 482 6.09 15.26 -20.99
N ASP A 483 6.47 14.90 -22.21
CA ASP A 483 7.71 14.16 -22.46
C ASP A 483 8.95 15.07 -22.27
N ALA A 484 10.15 14.48 -22.36
CA ALA A 484 11.41 15.20 -22.26
C ALA A 484 11.58 16.35 -23.29
N ARG A 485 10.82 16.33 -24.39
CA ARG A 485 10.84 17.36 -25.46
C ARG A 485 9.78 18.44 -25.24
N GLY A 486 8.96 18.34 -24.18
CA GLY A 486 7.87 19.27 -23.89
C GLY A 486 6.58 18.99 -24.67
N ASN A 487 6.45 17.83 -25.32
CA ASN A 487 5.20 17.44 -25.97
C ASN A 487 4.21 16.93 -24.92
N VAL A 488 2.95 17.35 -25.01
CA VAL A 488 1.90 16.86 -24.12
C VAL A 488 1.60 15.39 -24.46
N VAL A 489 1.87 14.52 -23.49
CA VAL A 489 1.58 13.08 -23.49
C VAL A 489 0.10 12.84 -23.19
N ARG A 490 -0.42 13.52 -22.17
CA ARG A 490 -1.82 13.47 -21.75
C ARG A 490 -2.19 14.72 -20.96
N ALA A 491 -3.45 15.14 -21.07
CA ALA A 491 -3.97 16.27 -20.33
C ALA A 491 -5.32 15.91 -19.69
N PHE A 492 -5.52 16.33 -18.45
CA PHE A 492 -6.76 16.15 -17.70
C PHE A 492 -7.26 17.50 -17.23
N THR A 493 -8.55 17.76 -17.36
CA THR A 493 -9.18 19.02 -16.93
C THR A 493 -10.38 18.73 -16.05
N GLY A 494 -10.46 19.46 -14.93
CA GLY A 494 -11.59 19.44 -13.99
C GLY A 494 -12.16 20.84 -13.78
N THR A 495 -13.48 20.92 -13.71
CA THR A 495 -14.27 22.13 -13.54
C THR A 495 -15.48 21.87 -12.64
N PRO A 496 -16.07 22.90 -11.99
CA PRO A 496 -17.29 22.75 -11.20
C PRO A 496 -18.47 22.10 -11.93
N ALA A 497 -18.61 22.35 -13.25
CA ALA A 497 -19.64 21.74 -14.08
C ALA A 497 -19.57 20.20 -14.07
N ASP A 498 -18.40 19.62 -13.80
CA ASP A 498 -18.22 18.16 -13.72
C ASP A 498 -18.89 17.52 -12.49
N THR A 499 -19.39 18.31 -11.53
CA THR A 499 -20.07 17.81 -10.31
C THR A 499 -21.60 17.79 -10.41
N VAL A 500 -22.18 18.36 -11.47
CA VAL A 500 -23.64 18.37 -11.65
C VAL A 500 -24.10 16.96 -12.02
N LYS A 501 -24.64 16.22 -11.04
CA LYS A 501 -25.34 14.96 -11.28
C LYS A 501 -26.55 15.24 -12.19
N ARG A 502 -26.68 14.51 -13.31
CA ARG A 502 -27.94 14.44 -14.06
C ARG A 502 -28.98 13.74 -13.19
N ALA A 503 -29.96 14.48 -12.67
CA ALA A 503 -31.14 13.89 -12.06
C ALA A 503 -31.89 13.08 -13.13
N GLY A 504 -31.98 11.75 -12.95
CA GLY A 504 -32.82 10.89 -13.80
C GLY A 504 -32.11 9.85 -14.69
N GLN A 505 -30.79 9.65 -14.57
CA GLN A 505 -30.16 8.45 -15.12
C GLN A 505 -29.88 7.48 -13.97
N GLU A 506 -30.71 6.44 -13.85
CA GLU A 506 -30.36 5.23 -13.11
C GLU A 506 -28.99 4.77 -13.61
N GLU A 507 -28.09 4.43 -12.69
CA GLU A 507 -26.77 3.88 -13.03
C GLU A 507 -27.01 2.58 -13.81
N GLU A 508 -26.98 2.63 -15.14
CA GLU A 508 -26.86 1.40 -15.93
C GLU A 508 -25.60 0.67 -15.44
N GLU A 509 -25.74 -0.61 -15.06
CA GLU A 509 -24.63 -1.48 -14.66
C GLU A 509 -23.46 -1.50 -15.66
N GLU A 510 -23.63 -0.99 -16.87
CA GLU A 510 -22.57 -0.72 -17.86
C GLU A 510 -21.51 0.29 -17.36
N ASP A 511 -21.86 1.25 -16.50
CA ASP A 511 -20.99 2.37 -16.10
C ASP A 511 -19.89 1.93 -15.10
N PHE A 512 -20.15 0.89 -14.30
CA PHE A 512 -19.15 0.28 -13.39
C PHE A 512 -17.99 -0.41 -14.13
N ARG A 513 -18.19 -0.85 -15.38
CA ARG A 513 -17.15 -1.52 -16.18
C ARG A 513 -16.33 -0.56 -17.06
N ARG A 514 -16.79 0.68 -17.27
CA ARG A 514 -16.18 1.61 -18.24
C ARG A 514 -15.14 2.58 -17.67
N GLY A 515 -14.99 2.67 -16.35
CA GLY A 515 -13.96 3.49 -15.69
C GLY A 515 -13.99 4.96 -16.12
N ARG A 516 -14.74 5.81 -15.41
CA ARG A 516 -14.73 7.25 -15.68
C ARG A 516 -13.29 7.77 -15.72
N GLU A 517 -12.96 8.56 -16.74
CA GLU A 517 -11.67 9.23 -16.80
C GLU A 517 -11.51 10.12 -15.56
N GLN A 518 -10.45 9.87 -14.79
CA GLN A 518 -10.16 10.64 -13.59
C GLN A 518 -9.97 12.11 -13.96
N LYS A 519 -10.63 13.00 -13.23
CA LYS A 519 -10.46 14.45 -13.40
C LYS A 519 -9.75 15.04 -12.18
N PRO A 520 -8.87 16.04 -12.36
CA PRO A 520 -8.27 16.75 -11.23
C PRO A 520 -9.35 17.47 -10.43
N SER A 521 -9.26 17.39 -9.10
CA SER A 521 -10.12 18.12 -8.18
C SER A 521 -9.85 19.62 -8.24
N PHE A 522 -10.92 20.40 -8.17
CA PHE A 522 -10.88 21.86 -8.10
C PHE A 522 -11.23 22.37 -6.68
N LYS A 523 -11.35 21.47 -5.70
CA LYS A 523 -11.68 21.82 -4.30
C LYS A 523 -10.48 22.44 -3.59
N ALA A 524 -10.74 23.23 -2.55
CA ALA A 524 -9.70 23.71 -1.65
C ALA A 524 -9.07 22.54 -0.85
N GLY A 525 -7.83 22.73 -0.40
CA GLY A 525 -7.05 21.75 0.35
C GLY A 525 -5.98 21.05 -0.49
N LEU A 526 -5.31 20.07 0.11
CA LEU A 526 -4.36 19.19 -0.57
C LEU A 526 -5.13 18.21 -1.46
N GLN A 527 -4.83 18.22 -2.75
CA GLN A 527 -5.41 17.33 -3.74
C GLN A 527 -4.39 16.26 -4.15
N ARG A 528 -4.91 15.07 -4.49
CA ARG A 528 -4.14 13.94 -5.04
C ARG A 528 -4.73 13.55 -6.39
N PHE A 529 -3.88 13.35 -7.38
CA PHE A 529 -4.23 12.84 -8.70
C PHE A 529 -3.24 11.75 -9.10
N THR A 530 -3.69 10.71 -9.78
CA THR A 530 -2.83 9.59 -10.17
C THR A 530 -2.83 9.48 -11.69
N TRP A 531 -1.65 9.45 -12.30
CA TRP A 531 -1.51 9.14 -13.71
C TRP A 531 -1.00 7.72 -13.89
N ASP A 532 -1.73 6.94 -14.68
CA ASP A 532 -1.47 5.52 -15.00
C ASP A 532 -0.30 5.30 -15.99
N LEU A 533 0.51 6.33 -16.21
CA LEU A 533 1.60 6.39 -17.18
C LEU A 533 1.11 6.23 -18.63
N ARG A 534 -0.20 6.37 -18.94
CA ARG A 534 -0.69 6.16 -20.31
C ARG A 534 -0.88 7.47 -21.08
N TYR A 535 -0.52 7.43 -22.35
CA TYR A 535 -0.90 8.42 -23.36
C TYR A 535 -2.42 8.45 -23.54
N ALA A 536 -2.93 9.47 -24.22
CA ALA A 536 -4.32 9.48 -24.65
C ALA A 536 -4.66 8.26 -25.52
N GLY A 537 -5.81 7.64 -25.25
CA GLY A 537 -6.38 6.57 -26.06
C GLY A 537 -6.72 6.99 -27.49
N ALA A 538 -7.16 6.03 -28.29
CA ALA A 538 -7.69 6.34 -29.62
C ALA A 538 -9.05 7.05 -29.52
N ASP A 539 -9.39 7.88 -30.52
CA ASP A 539 -10.70 8.53 -30.58
C ASP A 539 -11.83 7.50 -30.48
N THR A 540 -12.92 7.86 -29.80
CA THR A 540 -14.07 6.95 -29.58
C THR A 540 -15.33 7.48 -30.27
N PHE A 541 -16.38 6.67 -30.33
CA PHE A 541 -17.70 7.07 -30.81
C PHE A 541 -18.83 6.39 -30.03
N PRO A 542 -20.08 6.90 -30.08
CA PRO A 542 -21.20 6.35 -29.31
C PRO A 542 -21.45 4.87 -29.65
N LYS A 543 -21.68 4.06 -28.61
CA LYS A 543 -21.85 2.60 -28.71
C LYS A 543 -20.66 1.84 -29.30
N LEU A 544 -19.43 2.39 -29.20
CA LEU A 544 -18.22 1.64 -29.54
C LEU A 544 -18.02 0.47 -28.56
N ILE A 545 -18.03 -0.75 -29.09
CA ILE A 545 -17.77 -1.99 -28.37
C ILE A 545 -16.44 -2.58 -28.83
N PHE A 546 -15.54 -2.81 -27.87
CA PHE A 546 -14.34 -3.61 -28.03
C PHE A 546 -14.47 -4.87 -27.18
N TRP A 547 -14.11 -6.02 -27.75
CA TRP A 547 -14.17 -7.33 -27.06
C TRP A 547 -12.80 -7.69 -26.48
N ALA A 548 -11.73 -7.64 -27.30
CA ALA A 548 -10.37 -7.97 -26.90
C ALA A 548 -9.45 -6.75 -26.64
N ALA A 549 -10.02 -5.54 -26.53
CA ALA A 549 -9.24 -4.31 -26.38
C ALA A 549 -9.86 -3.35 -25.37
N GLY A 550 -9.00 -2.57 -24.72
CA GLY A 550 -9.39 -1.43 -23.90
C GLY A 550 -9.43 -0.14 -24.71
N ARG A 551 -9.85 0.95 -24.07
CA ARG A 551 -9.82 2.32 -24.63
C ARG A 551 -8.57 3.11 -24.21
N GLN A 552 -7.68 2.49 -23.43
CA GLN A 552 -6.50 3.16 -22.87
C GLN A 552 -5.42 3.35 -23.94
N GLY A 553 -4.67 4.45 -23.84
CA GLY A 553 -3.55 4.71 -24.74
C GLY A 553 -2.27 3.94 -24.36
N PRO A 554 -1.23 4.01 -25.21
CA PRO A 554 0.06 3.39 -24.95
C PRO A 554 0.70 3.84 -23.63
N ARG A 555 1.48 2.98 -22.97
CA ARG A 555 2.18 3.31 -21.72
C ARG A 555 3.53 3.98 -21.99
N ALA A 556 3.80 5.07 -21.28
CA ALA A 556 5.03 5.86 -21.32
C ALA A 556 6.26 5.09 -20.83
N VAL A 557 7.35 5.16 -21.59
CA VAL A 557 8.61 4.43 -21.35
C VAL A 557 9.46 5.11 -20.26
N PRO A 558 10.43 4.40 -19.66
CA PRO A 558 11.37 5.01 -18.74
C PRO A 558 12.07 6.23 -19.35
N GLY A 559 12.25 7.29 -18.56
CA GLY A 559 12.79 8.56 -19.03
C GLY A 559 12.36 9.75 -18.17
N GLU A 560 12.74 10.94 -18.62
CA GLU A 560 12.39 12.22 -18.00
C GLU A 560 11.03 12.72 -18.48
N TYR A 561 10.19 13.17 -17.55
CA TYR A 561 8.88 13.73 -17.80
C TYR A 561 8.64 14.96 -16.94
N HIS A 562 7.62 15.73 -17.30
CA HIS A 562 7.18 16.88 -16.52
C HIS A 562 5.67 16.81 -16.29
N VAL A 563 5.22 17.32 -15.15
CA VAL A 563 3.81 17.62 -14.90
C VAL A 563 3.65 19.13 -14.87
N ARG A 564 2.70 19.66 -15.63
CA ARG A 564 2.30 21.07 -15.59
C ARG A 564 0.89 21.17 -15.03
N LEU A 565 0.78 21.85 -13.89
CA LEU A 565 -0.49 22.24 -13.29
C LEU A 565 -0.84 23.64 -13.76
N THR A 566 -2.03 23.81 -14.34
CA THR A 566 -2.60 25.12 -14.67
C THR A 566 -3.89 25.32 -13.87
N VAL A 567 -3.94 26.35 -13.02
CA VAL A 567 -5.10 26.71 -12.20
C VAL A 567 -5.53 28.12 -12.57
N ASP A 568 -6.75 28.25 -13.09
CA ASP A 568 -7.35 29.55 -13.49
C ASP A 568 -6.39 30.43 -14.33
N GLY A 569 -5.64 29.79 -15.24
CA GLY A 569 -4.71 30.43 -16.17
C GLY A 569 -3.26 30.60 -15.69
N LYS A 570 -2.95 30.28 -14.42
CA LYS A 570 -1.58 30.30 -13.89
C LYS A 570 -0.98 28.90 -13.86
N SER A 571 0.25 28.74 -14.33
CA SER A 571 0.90 27.43 -14.42
C SER A 571 2.11 27.27 -13.51
N GLN A 572 2.32 26.03 -13.04
CA GLN A 572 3.53 25.55 -12.38
C GLN A 572 3.94 24.22 -13.01
N THR A 573 5.23 23.96 -13.13
CA THR A 573 5.76 22.73 -13.74
C THR A 573 6.78 22.09 -12.81
N GLN A 574 6.70 20.78 -12.66
CA GLN A 574 7.65 19.98 -11.88
C GLN A 574 8.15 18.78 -12.69
N PRO A 575 9.45 18.44 -12.60
CA PRO A 575 10.02 17.26 -13.24
C PRO A 575 9.80 16.00 -12.39
N PHE A 576 9.74 14.84 -13.05
CA PHE A 576 9.80 13.51 -12.44
C PHE A 576 10.33 12.49 -13.45
N ARG A 577 10.79 11.33 -12.95
CA ARG A 577 11.27 10.23 -13.78
C ARG A 577 10.33 9.05 -13.75
N ILE A 578 10.23 8.37 -14.89
CA ILE A 578 9.78 7.00 -14.95
C ILE A 578 11.03 6.11 -14.98
N LEU A 579 11.18 5.25 -13.99
CA LEU A 579 12.32 4.35 -13.83
C LEU A 579 12.01 2.98 -14.44
N LYS A 580 13.04 2.31 -14.97
CA LYS A 580 12.95 0.91 -15.39
C LYS A 580 12.86 0.02 -14.14
N ASP A 581 12.08 -1.05 -14.21
CA ASP A 581 12.10 -2.09 -13.17
C ASP A 581 13.51 -2.74 -13.13
N PRO A 582 14.22 -2.67 -12.00
CA PRO A 582 15.58 -3.20 -11.88
C PRO A 582 15.66 -4.72 -12.07
N ARG A 583 14.54 -5.45 -11.92
CA ARG A 583 14.49 -6.90 -12.16
C ARG A 583 14.61 -7.27 -13.64
N LEU A 584 14.34 -6.32 -14.54
CA LEU A 584 14.40 -6.51 -15.99
C LEU A 584 15.76 -6.10 -16.55
N GLY A 585 16.85 -6.56 -15.93
CA GLY A 585 18.22 -6.14 -16.26
C GLY A 585 18.60 -6.33 -17.73
N ASP A 586 18.03 -7.34 -18.39
CA ASP A 586 18.24 -7.76 -19.78
C ASP A 586 17.45 -6.95 -20.82
N VAL A 587 16.39 -6.24 -20.43
CA VAL A 587 15.56 -5.46 -21.36
C VAL A 587 16.22 -4.10 -21.67
N ALA A 588 16.57 -3.85 -22.93
CA ALA A 588 17.19 -2.58 -23.31
C ALA A 588 16.17 -1.43 -23.37
N GLN A 589 16.61 -0.19 -23.08
CA GLN A 589 15.78 1.00 -23.23
C GLN A 589 15.23 1.14 -24.67
N ALA A 590 16.05 0.84 -25.68
CA ALA A 590 15.66 0.89 -27.09
C ALA A 590 14.52 -0.08 -27.44
N ASP A 591 14.39 -1.20 -26.72
CA ASP A 591 13.32 -2.17 -26.92
C ASP A 591 11.97 -1.60 -26.44
N LEU A 592 11.98 -0.93 -25.28
CA LEU A 592 10.81 -0.24 -24.74
C LEU A 592 10.40 0.95 -25.62
N GLU A 593 11.37 1.68 -26.14
CA GLU A 593 11.13 2.76 -27.11
C GLU A 593 10.50 2.21 -28.40
N ALA A 594 11.04 1.11 -28.96
CA ALA A 594 10.45 0.45 -30.13
C ALA A 594 9.01 -0.04 -29.86
N GLN A 595 8.75 -0.53 -28.64
CA GLN A 595 7.42 -0.90 -28.19
C GLN A 595 6.46 0.29 -28.19
N LEU A 596 6.84 1.41 -27.56
CA LEU A 596 6.02 2.62 -27.53
C LEU A 596 5.76 3.17 -28.94
N GLN A 597 6.78 3.17 -29.82
CA GLN A 597 6.62 3.63 -31.20
C GLN A 597 5.57 2.81 -31.96
N LEU A 598 5.63 1.48 -31.88
CA LEU A 598 4.60 0.63 -32.51
C LEU A 598 3.23 0.83 -31.86
N ALA A 599 3.18 0.93 -30.54
CA ALA A 599 1.94 1.14 -29.80
C ALA A 599 1.24 2.46 -30.17
N LEU A 600 2.00 3.55 -30.32
CA LEU A 600 1.49 4.83 -30.80
C LEU A 600 0.96 4.72 -32.24
N ARG A 601 1.69 4.06 -33.15
CA ARG A 601 1.22 3.79 -34.52
C ARG A 601 -0.09 3.01 -34.51
N ILE A 602 -0.23 1.98 -33.68
CA ILE A 602 -1.47 1.23 -33.53
C ILE A 602 -2.61 2.14 -33.06
N ARG A 603 -2.39 2.93 -32.00
CA ARG A 603 -3.39 3.88 -31.46
C ARG A 603 -3.85 4.88 -32.52
N ASP A 604 -2.91 5.41 -33.30
CA ASP A 604 -3.20 6.37 -34.37
C ASP A 604 -4.05 5.73 -35.49
N ARG A 605 -3.73 4.49 -35.89
CA ARG A 605 -4.55 3.74 -36.88
C ARG A 605 -5.94 3.41 -36.36
N VAL A 606 -6.11 3.10 -35.08
CA VAL A 606 -7.44 2.94 -34.47
C VAL A 606 -8.21 4.27 -34.48
N THR A 607 -7.52 5.40 -34.25
CA THR A 607 -8.11 6.74 -34.33
C THR A 607 -8.61 7.06 -35.73
N GLU A 608 -7.80 6.81 -36.76
CA GLU A 608 -8.19 6.99 -38.15
C GLU A 608 -9.41 6.14 -38.52
N ALA A 609 -9.42 4.87 -38.12
CA ALA A 609 -10.55 3.97 -38.28
C ALA A 609 -11.83 4.53 -37.62
N ASN A 610 -11.74 4.97 -36.37
CA ASN A 610 -12.89 5.47 -35.63
C ASN A 610 -13.39 6.82 -36.16
N ARG A 611 -12.49 7.70 -36.63
CA ARG A 611 -12.84 8.94 -37.33
C ARG A 611 -13.55 8.69 -38.65
N ALA A 612 -13.15 7.65 -39.39
CA ALA A 612 -13.85 7.24 -40.62
C ALA A 612 -15.29 6.80 -40.34
N VAL A 613 -15.52 6.03 -39.26
CA VAL A 613 -16.88 5.68 -38.81
C VAL A 613 -17.70 6.92 -38.46
N LEU A 614 -17.12 7.85 -37.69
CA LEU A 614 -17.78 9.12 -37.37
C LEU A 614 -18.12 9.93 -38.63
N LEU A 615 -17.23 9.96 -39.62
CA LEU A 615 -17.47 10.65 -40.89
C LEU A 615 -18.65 10.03 -41.66
N VAL A 616 -18.67 8.70 -41.78
CA VAL A 616 -19.80 7.98 -42.40
C VAL A 616 -21.11 8.29 -41.67
N ARG A 617 -21.10 8.24 -40.33
CA ARG A 617 -22.27 8.50 -39.49
C ARG A 617 -22.71 9.96 -39.47
N GLY A 618 -21.83 10.91 -39.80
CA GLY A 618 -22.20 12.32 -39.97
C GLY A 618 -22.79 12.63 -41.35
N VAL A 619 -22.32 11.94 -42.39
CA VAL A 619 -22.77 12.14 -43.77
C VAL A 619 -24.10 11.44 -44.07
N ARG A 620 -24.29 10.19 -43.62
CA ARG A 620 -25.49 9.39 -43.95
C ARG A 620 -26.81 10.05 -43.53
N PRO A 621 -26.97 10.59 -42.30
CA PRO A 621 -28.22 11.24 -41.90
C PRO A 621 -28.54 12.50 -42.71
N GLN A 622 -27.51 13.22 -43.18
CA GLN A 622 -27.73 14.36 -44.08
C GLN A 622 -28.30 13.89 -45.42
N ILE A 623 -27.80 12.77 -45.96
CA ILE A 623 -28.35 12.19 -47.21
C ILE A 623 -29.82 11.82 -47.00
N ASP A 624 -30.14 11.18 -45.88
CA ASP A 624 -31.51 10.78 -45.55
C ASP A 624 -32.46 11.99 -45.47
N ASP A 625 -32.06 13.04 -44.74
CA ASP A 625 -32.81 14.31 -44.66
C ASP A 625 -33.09 14.91 -46.04
N ARG A 626 -32.12 14.91 -46.95
CA ARG A 626 -32.29 15.52 -48.28
C ARG A 626 -33.11 14.66 -49.22
N VAL A 627 -32.98 13.35 -49.17
CA VAL A 627 -33.82 12.43 -49.95
C VAL A 627 -35.28 12.56 -49.52
N GLU A 628 -35.54 12.59 -48.21
CA GLU A 628 -36.89 12.74 -47.66
C GLU A 628 -37.53 14.07 -48.09
N LYS A 629 -36.77 15.18 -48.05
CA LYS A 629 -37.24 16.50 -48.49
C LYS A 629 -37.44 16.61 -49.99
N ALA A 630 -36.62 15.93 -50.80
CA ALA A 630 -36.72 16.00 -52.25
C ALA A 630 -37.94 15.26 -52.82
N ARG A 631 -38.35 14.15 -52.18
CA ARG A 631 -39.39 13.22 -52.65
C ARG A 631 -39.22 12.84 -54.13
N ASP A 632 -37.97 12.56 -54.55
CA ASP A 632 -37.61 12.31 -55.94
C ASP A 632 -36.98 10.92 -56.11
N ALA A 633 -37.52 10.12 -57.02
CA ALA A 633 -37.10 8.73 -57.22
C ALA A 633 -35.66 8.59 -57.75
N ALA A 634 -35.23 9.48 -58.65
CA ALA A 634 -33.87 9.45 -59.21
C ALA A 634 -32.82 9.83 -58.16
N LEU A 635 -33.10 10.86 -57.36
CA LEU A 635 -32.26 11.26 -56.23
C LEU A 635 -32.21 10.15 -55.16
N THR A 636 -33.33 9.46 -54.93
CA THR A 636 -33.40 8.32 -53.99
C THR A 636 -32.50 7.17 -54.45
N ALA A 637 -32.49 6.85 -55.74
CA ALA A 637 -31.61 5.82 -56.31
C ALA A 637 -30.12 6.21 -56.23
N SER A 638 -29.79 7.46 -56.56
CA SER A 638 -28.43 8.02 -56.45
C SER A 638 -27.92 7.99 -55.00
N ALA A 639 -28.76 8.41 -54.05
CA ALA A 639 -28.47 8.34 -52.61
C ALA A 639 -28.29 6.91 -52.10
N ALA A 640 -29.08 5.95 -52.59
CA ALA A 640 -28.98 4.55 -52.17
C ALA A 640 -27.61 3.95 -52.53
N ALA A 641 -27.07 4.28 -53.71
CA ALA A 641 -25.74 3.84 -54.12
C ALA A 641 -24.64 4.37 -53.18
N ILE A 642 -24.65 5.68 -52.90
CA ILE A 642 -23.68 6.32 -51.99
C ILE A 642 -23.80 5.73 -50.59
N LYS A 643 -25.03 5.63 -50.04
CA LYS A 643 -25.26 5.06 -48.71
C LYS A 643 -24.78 3.62 -48.62
N LYS A 644 -24.98 2.81 -49.67
CA LYS A 644 -24.48 1.44 -49.72
C LYS A 644 -22.95 1.42 -49.67
N ALA A 645 -22.28 2.21 -50.49
CA ALA A 645 -20.82 2.30 -50.50
C ALA A 645 -20.25 2.74 -49.14
N LEU A 646 -20.85 3.75 -48.51
CA LEU A 646 -20.49 4.21 -47.16
C LEU A 646 -20.72 3.13 -46.09
N SER A 647 -21.83 2.39 -46.18
CA SER A 647 -22.17 1.32 -45.22
C SER A 647 -21.23 0.12 -45.33
N GLU A 648 -20.81 -0.23 -46.55
CA GLU A 648 -19.84 -1.30 -46.78
C GLU A 648 -18.46 -0.94 -46.21
N VAL A 649 -18.02 0.30 -46.38
CA VAL A 649 -16.78 0.80 -45.74
C VAL A 649 -16.90 0.76 -44.22
N GLU A 650 -17.99 1.30 -43.65
CA GLU A 650 -18.22 1.28 -42.21
C GLU A 650 -18.20 -0.16 -41.68
N GLY A 651 -18.85 -1.10 -42.38
CA GLY A 651 -18.93 -2.51 -42.01
C GLY A 651 -17.61 -3.28 -42.09
N GLU A 652 -16.62 -2.80 -42.85
CA GLU A 652 -15.26 -3.37 -42.84
C GLU A 652 -14.35 -2.74 -41.77
N ILE A 653 -14.62 -1.49 -41.40
CA ILE A 653 -13.88 -0.79 -40.36
C ILE A 653 -14.38 -1.17 -38.96
N TYR A 654 -15.69 -1.21 -38.75
CA TYR A 654 -16.37 -1.51 -37.48
C TYR A 654 -17.54 -2.50 -37.66
N GLN A 655 -17.70 -3.41 -36.70
CA GLN A 655 -18.83 -4.35 -36.72
C GLN A 655 -20.09 -3.66 -36.20
N VAL A 656 -20.92 -3.15 -37.11
CA VAL A 656 -22.12 -2.36 -36.79
C VAL A 656 -23.22 -3.14 -36.07
N ARG A 657 -23.14 -4.47 -36.04
CA ARG A 657 -24.11 -5.37 -35.38
C ARG A 657 -23.84 -5.62 -33.90
N LEU A 658 -22.74 -5.10 -33.35
CA LEU A 658 -22.45 -5.26 -31.94
C LEU A 658 -23.37 -4.36 -31.12
N GLU A 659 -24.19 -4.96 -30.27
CA GLU A 659 -25.01 -4.26 -29.26
C GLU A 659 -24.55 -4.61 -27.84
N ALA A 660 -23.96 -5.79 -27.65
CA ALA A 660 -23.32 -6.24 -26.42
C ALA A 660 -21.88 -6.74 -26.66
N ASN A 661 -21.07 -6.77 -25.60
CA ASN A 661 -19.66 -7.17 -25.68
C ASN A 661 -19.48 -8.58 -26.32
N GLN A 662 -20.27 -9.57 -25.86
CA GLN A 662 -20.16 -10.95 -26.33
C GLN A 662 -20.72 -11.20 -27.75
N ASP A 663 -21.35 -10.22 -28.38
CA ASP A 663 -21.79 -10.35 -29.78
C ASP A 663 -20.62 -10.57 -30.74
N ALA A 664 -19.41 -10.19 -30.34
CA ALA A 664 -18.18 -10.43 -31.08
C ALA A 664 -17.90 -11.93 -31.32
N LEU A 665 -18.53 -12.83 -30.55
CA LEU A 665 -18.49 -14.28 -30.78
C LEU A 665 -19.39 -14.70 -31.95
N ASN A 666 -20.49 -13.98 -32.19
CA ASN A 666 -21.45 -14.24 -33.26
C ASN A 666 -21.09 -13.47 -34.54
N PHE A 667 -20.53 -12.28 -34.40
CA PHE A 667 -20.21 -11.37 -35.52
C PHE A 667 -18.72 -11.03 -35.50
N PRO A 668 -17.95 -11.43 -36.53
CA PRO A 668 -16.51 -11.21 -36.54
C PRO A 668 -16.13 -9.74 -36.33
N ILE A 669 -15.17 -9.51 -35.43
CA ILE A 669 -14.60 -8.18 -35.21
C ILE A 669 -13.91 -7.65 -36.49
N LYS A 670 -13.89 -6.33 -36.62
CA LYS A 670 -13.43 -5.60 -37.82
C LYS A 670 -12.13 -4.84 -37.56
N LEU A 671 -11.65 -4.10 -38.56
CA LEU A 671 -10.29 -3.55 -38.57
C LEU A 671 -9.95 -2.72 -37.33
N ASN A 672 -10.88 -1.87 -36.85
CA ASN A 672 -10.62 -1.02 -35.69
C ASN A 672 -10.36 -1.85 -34.42
N ASN A 673 -11.17 -2.87 -34.18
CA ASN A 673 -11.09 -3.74 -33.01
C ASN A 673 -9.89 -4.70 -33.12
N LYS A 674 -9.58 -5.21 -34.32
CA LYS A 674 -8.35 -6.01 -34.57
C LYS A 674 -7.08 -5.22 -34.30
N LEU A 675 -7.00 -3.96 -34.78
CA LEU A 675 -5.88 -3.07 -34.48
C LEU A 675 -5.81 -2.75 -32.98
N ALA A 676 -6.95 -2.45 -32.35
CA ALA A 676 -7.00 -2.18 -30.92
C ALA A 676 -6.57 -3.40 -30.07
N ALA A 677 -6.93 -4.62 -30.48
CA ALA A 677 -6.51 -5.85 -29.80
C ALA A 677 -5.00 -6.11 -29.95
N LEU A 678 -4.40 -5.72 -31.09
CA LEU A 678 -2.96 -5.84 -31.32
C LEU A 678 -2.15 -5.00 -30.31
N LEU A 679 -2.67 -3.85 -29.87
CA LEU A 679 -2.04 -3.05 -28.81
C LEU A 679 -1.84 -3.86 -27.53
N GLY A 680 -2.83 -4.67 -27.15
CA GLY A 680 -2.75 -5.54 -25.97
C GLY A 680 -1.68 -6.63 -26.10
N VAL A 681 -1.42 -7.12 -27.32
CA VAL A 681 -0.31 -8.05 -27.59
C VAL A 681 1.03 -7.34 -27.44
N VAL A 682 1.17 -6.16 -28.04
CA VAL A 682 2.41 -5.37 -28.01
C VAL A 682 2.79 -4.98 -26.58
N GLU A 683 1.83 -4.63 -25.73
CA GLU A 683 2.06 -4.19 -24.34
C GLU A 683 1.99 -5.32 -23.29
N SER A 684 1.98 -6.58 -23.71
CA SER A 684 1.81 -7.72 -22.79
C SER A 684 2.98 -7.91 -21.82
N ALA A 685 4.20 -7.59 -22.26
CA ALA A 685 5.44 -7.68 -21.48
C ALA A 685 6.32 -6.43 -21.69
N GLU A 686 7.32 -6.24 -20.83
CA GLU A 686 8.38 -5.25 -21.06
C GLU A 686 9.42 -5.87 -21.99
N ALA A 687 9.24 -5.70 -23.30
CA ALA A 687 10.12 -6.28 -24.31
C ALA A 687 9.96 -5.56 -25.65
N ARG A 688 10.89 -5.84 -26.57
CA ARG A 688 10.76 -5.42 -27.97
C ARG A 688 9.52 -6.06 -28.59
N PRO A 689 8.77 -5.35 -29.47
CA PRO A 689 7.71 -5.98 -30.24
C PRO A 689 8.18 -7.19 -31.03
N THR A 690 7.36 -8.22 -31.08
CA THR A 690 7.64 -9.41 -31.90
C THR A 690 7.52 -9.09 -33.39
N ASP A 691 8.27 -9.81 -34.22
CA ASP A 691 8.18 -9.67 -35.68
C ASP A 691 6.76 -9.94 -36.20
N GLN A 692 6.04 -10.87 -35.56
CA GLN A 692 4.64 -11.15 -35.90
C GLN A 692 3.72 -9.99 -35.54
N ALA A 693 3.95 -9.27 -34.44
CA ALA A 693 3.16 -8.09 -34.11
C ALA A 693 3.36 -6.99 -35.18
N LEU A 694 4.61 -6.78 -35.64
CA LEU A 694 4.91 -5.88 -36.74
C LEU A 694 4.23 -6.32 -38.05
N ALA A 695 4.35 -7.59 -38.42
CA ALA A 695 3.73 -8.12 -39.64
C ALA A 695 2.20 -8.01 -39.64
N VAL A 696 1.56 -8.26 -38.49
CA VAL A 696 0.11 -8.09 -38.33
C VAL A 696 -0.27 -6.61 -38.38
N PHE A 697 0.51 -5.72 -37.77
CA PHE A 697 0.29 -4.27 -37.86
C PHE A 697 0.31 -3.80 -39.31
N GLU A 698 1.33 -4.16 -40.08
CA GLU A 698 1.46 -3.75 -41.49
C GLU A 698 0.31 -4.31 -42.33
N ARG A 699 -0.07 -5.58 -42.11
CA ARG A 699 -1.22 -6.19 -42.79
C ARG A 699 -2.54 -5.47 -42.49
N LEU A 700 -2.85 -5.24 -41.22
CA LEU A 700 -4.10 -4.60 -40.81
C LEU A 700 -4.14 -3.13 -41.20
N SER A 701 -3.00 -2.44 -41.14
CA SER A 701 -2.87 -1.05 -41.58
C SER A 701 -3.11 -0.94 -43.07
N GLY A 702 -2.50 -1.79 -43.90
CA GLY A 702 -2.75 -1.80 -45.35
C GLY A 702 -4.21 -2.11 -45.71
N GLN A 703 -4.87 -2.99 -44.95
CA GLN A 703 -6.31 -3.25 -45.11
C GLN A 703 -7.17 -2.01 -44.78
N LEU A 704 -6.79 -1.26 -43.75
CA LEU A 704 -7.46 -0.01 -43.39
C LEU A 704 -7.20 1.08 -44.45
N ASP A 705 -5.99 1.19 -44.98
CA ASP A 705 -5.68 2.16 -46.06
C ASP A 705 -6.58 1.94 -47.28
N ALA A 706 -6.82 0.68 -47.66
CA ALA A 706 -7.75 0.37 -48.74
C ALA A 706 -9.18 0.86 -48.46
N GLN A 707 -9.67 0.73 -47.22
CA GLN A 707 -11.01 1.21 -46.84
C GLN A 707 -11.07 2.75 -46.74
N LEU A 708 -10.03 3.39 -46.22
CA LEU A 708 -9.95 4.86 -46.15
C LEU A 708 -9.88 5.47 -47.56
N ALA A 709 -9.11 4.88 -48.47
CA ALA A 709 -9.06 5.30 -49.87
C ALA A 709 -10.43 5.11 -50.56
N ARG A 710 -11.13 4.00 -50.28
CA ARG A 710 -12.49 3.78 -50.78
C ARG A 710 -13.47 4.82 -50.26
N LEU A 711 -13.40 5.15 -48.96
CA LEU A 711 -14.21 6.20 -48.35
C LEU A 711 -13.96 7.54 -49.04
N GLU A 712 -12.69 7.93 -49.17
CA GLU A 712 -12.32 9.20 -49.78
C GLU A 712 -12.76 9.26 -51.24
N ASN A 713 -12.64 8.17 -52.00
CA ASN A 713 -13.13 8.13 -53.38
C ASN A 713 -14.65 8.40 -53.47
N VAL A 714 -15.46 7.77 -52.61
CA VAL A 714 -16.92 8.03 -52.56
C VAL A 714 -17.20 9.50 -52.21
N LEU A 715 -16.51 10.03 -51.20
CA LEU A 715 -16.70 11.42 -50.76
C LEU A 715 -16.16 12.46 -51.76
N ALA A 716 -15.15 12.12 -52.56
CA ALA A 716 -14.50 13.00 -53.54
C ALA A 716 -15.11 12.96 -54.93
N THR A 717 -15.80 11.88 -55.29
CA THR A 717 -16.35 11.73 -56.65
C THR A 717 -17.87 11.66 -56.65
N GLU A 718 -18.46 10.80 -55.82
CA GLU A 718 -19.91 10.58 -55.82
C GLU A 718 -20.66 11.67 -55.06
N LEU A 719 -20.13 12.09 -53.90
CA LEU A 719 -20.78 13.12 -53.09
C LEU A 719 -20.88 14.50 -53.79
N PRO A 720 -19.86 15.00 -54.52
CA PRO A 720 -19.99 16.26 -55.26
C PRO A 720 -21.02 16.17 -56.38
N ARG A 721 -21.09 15.04 -57.11
CA ARG A 721 -22.11 14.82 -58.13
C ARG A 721 -23.52 14.84 -57.52
N PHE A 722 -23.70 14.16 -56.40
CA PHE A 722 -24.96 14.21 -55.65
C PHE A 722 -25.29 15.63 -55.17
N ASN A 723 -24.30 16.40 -54.73
CA ASN A 723 -24.48 17.80 -54.35
C ASN A 723 -24.88 18.71 -55.52
N GLU A 724 -24.44 18.43 -56.74
CA GLU A 724 -24.92 19.13 -57.94
C GLU A 724 -26.39 18.80 -58.24
N GLU A 725 -26.81 17.55 -58.08
CA GLU A 725 -28.21 17.15 -58.18
C GLU A 725 -29.09 17.85 -57.13
N LEU A 726 -28.63 17.89 -55.88
CA LEU A 726 -29.29 18.62 -54.80
C LEU A 726 -29.42 20.11 -55.11
N ARG A 727 -28.36 20.74 -55.63
CA ARG A 727 -28.37 22.16 -56.02
C ARG A 727 -29.39 22.43 -57.12
N ARG A 728 -29.53 21.56 -58.13
CA ARG A 728 -30.57 21.66 -59.17
C ARG A 728 -31.98 21.60 -58.58
N LYS A 729 -32.15 20.89 -57.47
CA LYS A 729 -33.41 20.79 -56.70
C LYS A 729 -33.55 21.85 -55.60
N LYS A 730 -32.67 22.85 -55.56
CA LYS A 730 -32.64 23.93 -54.54
C LYS A 730 -32.53 23.42 -53.09
N LEU A 731 -31.97 22.24 -52.89
CA LEU A 731 -31.65 21.71 -51.58
C LEU A 731 -30.22 22.09 -51.21
N PRO A 732 -29.89 22.24 -49.91
CA PRO A 732 -28.52 22.49 -49.51
C PRO A 732 -27.61 21.31 -49.91
N PRO A 733 -26.28 21.47 -49.92
CA PRO A 733 -25.36 20.35 -50.12
C PRO A 733 -25.24 19.49 -48.86
N ILE A 734 -24.80 18.26 -49.03
CA ILE A 734 -24.25 17.39 -47.98
C ILE A 734 -22.82 17.82 -47.69
N ARG A 735 -22.50 17.97 -46.41
CA ARG A 735 -21.16 18.38 -45.95
C ARG A 735 -20.40 17.16 -45.42
N ARG A 736 -19.08 17.14 -45.67
CA ARG A 736 -18.15 16.14 -45.11
C ARG A 736 -17.85 16.42 -43.64
N GLU A 737 -18.89 16.50 -42.83
CA GLU A 737 -18.77 16.75 -41.40
C GLU A 737 -18.92 15.41 -40.66
N PRO A 738 -17.99 15.05 -39.75
CA PRO A 738 -18.17 13.89 -38.91
C PRO A 738 -19.36 14.09 -37.97
N LEU A 739 -19.93 12.97 -37.51
CA LEU A 739 -20.98 12.98 -36.50
C LEU A 739 -20.48 13.80 -35.32
N LYS A 740 -21.20 14.89 -35.01
CA LYS A 740 -20.91 15.69 -33.83
C LYS A 740 -21.17 14.81 -32.62
N LEU A 741 -20.10 14.43 -31.94
CA LEU A 741 -20.20 13.95 -30.57
C LEU A 741 -20.82 15.10 -29.79
N GLU A 742 -21.98 14.88 -29.17
CA GLU A 742 -22.52 15.87 -28.25
C GLU A 742 -21.40 16.20 -27.27
N ALA A 743 -20.98 17.46 -27.22
CA ALA A 743 -20.19 17.93 -26.10
C ALA A 743 -21.01 17.59 -24.85
N PRO A 744 -20.39 17.19 -23.73
CA PRO A 744 -21.10 17.26 -22.46
C PRO A 744 -21.66 18.68 -22.39
N VAL A 745 -22.99 18.78 -22.39
CA VAL A 745 -23.72 20.05 -22.45
C VAL A 745 -23.15 20.94 -21.36
N ALA A 746 -22.50 22.03 -21.77
CA ALA A 746 -22.13 23.11 -20.88
C ALA A 746 -23.39 23.96 -20.70
N ASP A 747 -24.13 23.69 -19.63
CA ASP A 747 -25.01 24.67 -19.00
C ASP A 747 -24.32 25.20 -17.73
#